data_AF-A0A8H6W2S0-F1
#
_entry.id   AF-A0A8H6W2S0-F1
#
_cell.length_a   1.000
_cell.length_b   1.000
_cell.length_c   1.000
_cell.angle_alpha   90.00
_cell.angle_beta   90.00
_cell.angle_gamma   90.00
#
_symmetry.space_group_name_H-M   'P 1'
#
loop_
_entity.id
_entity.type
_entity.pdbx_description
1 polymer ?
#
loop_
_entity_poly.entity_id
_entity_poly.type
_entity_poly.pdbx_seq_one_letter_code
_entity_poly.pdbx_strand_id
1 'polypeptide(L)'
;MVNLTGKNGVGVITYPPDADLKSALLFCVKNGFSQDKKLAYLAQEDTSQQKHWTLKIGLSNLNKIERRLEIPSARRLRAPAEVETQAIIDEVERDLQQNNGPNYVKTQLQLRGMIVPRDAIRAVMNREFPMGAQIRYPGRKKSQVFRTPLAAFGPYHEISADGHEKLGAQALQMGGVGLPIYALKDKWTAELLKMDVVPNDRTNAAIGHLFLDFVAEKGGIGMQMTMDKGSEIGWMVAIQDTLRAIYAPGIDPDIHPSHACVKSIHNTIIEAFWRWLKMKRGLTLREHILRGKLENIFSPMTLYHKHLFNWIFPPLVQAELDDFRNYWNHHQIRFQREKIMPSGHVPRDAALHPAHYGGIDCFIRVPASTVSELREVLTEEVGPREQHLAWVTAEFDEFAVAVYESLGKPKITLESSWSVFARMSEEIEGLALAYRRLGLLEYLNWVEDLAAVPILGVWDGISIANYSELSTWPIVPEAELQPYIDDVLAELEFITGDAKSTEGGKLRASLGREEPYALRFIEIGNEDFFQADTYAAYRWQAFTSAIEGKYPGQFEFLATSLPDTTLTPAYQRIDFHQYNSPSWFTNNSFMFDEYPRNGSKWFVGEYAVTSTNDTNLLGDIPSGRLPYPTLQGAAAEAAFMTGMERNSDVVFASAYAPSFQHIRNYQWTPDIITYDAMRMVKSTSYYVQQMFSLNKGTHVLSTVPAPSTDTVPLFWAASYNNETDVVFLKVSNTGPTDLVANIFLSTPATSLFASAVSLSSPPLSLDPVSGQFNVSNTLEKPHQIIPVSTTFALPFSDRFNYTFPASSVTVLSVMVAEGAVNT
;
A
#
# COMPACT_ATOMS: atom_id res chain seq x y z
N MET A 1 -38.24 -46.33 -48.45
CA MET A 1 -39.68 -45.98 -48.38
C MET A 1 -40.05 -45.75 -46.92
N VAL A 2 -40.50 -44.54 -46.60
CA VAL A 2 -40.92 -44.13 -45.26
C VAL A 2 -42.35 -44.61 -45.06
N ASN A 3 -42.64 -45.23 -43.91
CA ASN A 3 -44.01 -45.53 -43.51
C ASN A 3 -44.72 -44.19 -43.22
N LEU A 4 -45.49 -43.72 -44.19
CA LEU A 4 -46.21 -42.43 -44.20
C LEU A 4 -47.58 -42.49 -43.51
N THR A 5 -47.94 -43.61 -42.87
CA THR A 5 -49.20 -43.75 -42.13
C THR A 5 -48.91 -44.31 -40.74
N GLY A 6 -48.58 -43.43 -39.80
CA GLY A 6 -48.36 -43.79 -38.40
C GLY A 6 -49.54 -44.56 -37.82
N LYS A 7 -49.41 -45.88 -37.66
CA LYS A 7 -50.30 -46.71 -36.84
C LYS A 7 -49.52 -47.82 -36.16
N ASN A 8 -48.91 -47.47 -35.02
CA ASN A 8 -48.65 -48.41 -33.93
C ASN A 8 -49.23 -47.78 -32.65
N GLY A 9 -50.47 -48.13 -32.31
CA GLY A 9 -51.02 -48.18 -30.94
C GLY A 9 -51.11 -46.93 -30.05
N VAL A 10 -50.51 -45.76 -30.36
CA VAL A 10 -50.58 -44.56 -29.50
C VAL A 10 -50.45 -43.28 -30.35
N GLY A 11 -51.57 -42.64 -30.72
CA GLY A 11 -51.65 -41.25 -31.22
C GLY A 11 -50.84 -40.86 -32.49
N VAL A 12 -51.28 -39.84 -33.21
CA VAL A 12 -50.41 -39.19 -34.23
C VAL A 12 -49.41 -38.31 -33.49
N ILE A 13 -48.11 -38.66 -33.52
CA ILE A 13 -47.05 -37.87 -32.90
C ILE A 13 -46.63 -36.76 -33.87
N THR A 14 -46.88 -35.50 -33.52
CA THR A 14 -46.39 -34.33 -34.26
C THR A 14 -44.93 -34.05 -33.86
N TYR A 15 -44.03 -34.07 -34.83
CA TYR A 15 -42.62 -33.74 -34.61
C TYR A 15 -42.38 -32.25 -34.84
N PRO A 16 -41.59 -31.57 -33.99
CA PRO A 16 -41.14 -30.20 -34.25
C PRO A 16 -40.20 -30.15 -35.46
N PRO A 17 -39.96 -28.96 -36.04
CA PRO A 17 -38.99 -28.77 -37.12
C PRO A 17 -37.62 -29.37 -36.77
N ASP A 18 -36.96 -29.97 -37.76
CA ASP A 18 -35.67 -30.65 -37.57
C ASP A 18 -34.57 -29.70 -37.03
N ALA A 19 -34.65 -28.40 -37.34
CA ALA A 19 -33.74 -27.36 -36.79
C ALA A 19 -33.92 -27.17 -35.27
N ASP A 20 -35.16 -27.12 -34.79
CA ASP A 20 -35.48 -26.96 -33.38
C ASP A 20 -35.14 -28.22 -32.59
N LEU A 21 -35.44 -29.39 -33.19
CA LEU A 21 -35.11 -30.69 -32.60
C LEU A 21 -33.60 -30.89 -32.52
N LYS A 22 -32.84 -30.45 -33.53
CA LYS A 22 -31.38 -30.49 -33.52
C LYS A 22 -30.81 -29.59 -32.43
N SER A 23 -31.31 -28.36 -32.31
CA SER A 23 -30.88 -27.40 -31.29
C SER A 23 -31.15 -27.91 -29.86
N ALA A 24 -32.34 -28.46 -29.61
CA ALA A 24 -32.71 -29.05 -28.33
C ALA A 24 -31.83 -30.25 -27.94
N LEU A 25 -31.47 -31.09 -28.92
CA LEU A 25 -30.59 -32.25 -28.68
C LEU A 25 -29.13 -31.83 -28.48
N LEU A 26 -28.66 -30.80 -29.18
CA LEU A 26 -27.33 -30.21 -28.96
C LEU A 26 -27.21 -29.58 -27.56
N PHE A 27 -28.26 -28.90 -27.08
CA PHE A 27 -28.34 -28.43 -25.70
C PHE A 27 -28.20 -29.58 -24.69
N CYS A 28 -28.95 -30.66 -24.89
CA CYS A 28 -28.85 -31.84 -24.02
C CYS A 28 -27.44 -32.45 -24.02
N VAL A 29 -26.80 -32.47 -25.19
CA VAL A 29 -25.42 -32.94 -25.35
C VAL A 29 -24.43 -32.04 -24.62
N LYS A 30 -24.54 -30.71 -24.75
CA LYS A 30 -23.68 -29.74 -24.03
C LYS A 30 -23.78 -29.89 -22.51
N ASN A 31 -24.98 -30.21 -22.01
CA ASN A 31 -25.27 -30.37 -20.58
C ASN A 31 -25.10 -31.82 -20.06
N GLY A 32 -24.61 -32.75 -20.88
CA GLY A 32 -24.30 -34.12 -20.45
C GLY A 32 -25.51 -34.98 -20.09
N PHE A 33 -26.67 -34.73 -20.71
CA PHE A 33 -27.87 -35.50 -20.43
C PHE A 33 -27.73 -36.95 -20.93
N SER A 34 -28.11 -37.91 -20.08
CA SER A 34 -28.29 -39.31 -20.47
C SER A 34 -29.43 -39.43 -21.49
N GLN A 35 -29.55 -40.58 -22.16
CA GLN A 35 -30.66 -40.84 -23.08
C GLN A 35 -32.03 -40.69 -22.37
N ASP A 36 -32.16 -41.13 -21.12
CA ASP A 36 -33.38 -40.96 -20.34
C ASP A 36 -33.66 -39.49 -20.00
N LYS A 37 -32.61 -38.71 -19.67
CA LYS A 37 -32.76 -37.26 -19.44
C LYS A 37 -33.12 -36.51 -20.72
N LYS A 38 -32.60 -36.93 -21.88
CA LYS A 38 -32.99 -36.39 -23.18
C LYS A 38 -34.47 -36.64 -23.46
N LEU A 39 -34.95 -37.87 -23.20
CA LEU A 39 -36.36 -38.21 -23.35
C LEU A 39 -37.24 -37.37 -22.40
N ALA A 40 -36.84 -37.21 -21.13
CA ALA A 40 -37.55 -36.37 -20.17
C ALA A 40 -37.57 -34.90 -20.60
N TYR A 41 -36.44 -34.37 -21.06
CA TYR A 41 -36.34 -33.00 -21.57
C TYR A 41 -37.21 -32.78 -22.80
N LEU A 42 -37.19 -33.69 -23.77
CA LEU A 42 -38.03 -33.59 -24.96
C LEU A 42 -39.53 -33.65 -24.62
N ALA A 43 -39.91 -34.39 -23.58
CA ALA A 43 -41.30 -34.58 -23.16
C ALA A 43 -41.92 -33.39 -22.39
N GLN A 44 -41.14 -32.36 -22.07
CA GLN A 44 -41.56 -31.16 -21.34
C GLN A 44 -41.32 -29.89 -22.17
N GLU A 45 -42.12 -28.84 -21.97
CA GLU A 45 -41.82 -27.53 -22.53
C GLU A 45 -40.70 -26.88 -21.71
N ASP A 46 -39.86 -26.07 -22.35
CA ASP A 46 -38.83 -25.29 -21.66
C ASP A 46 -38.84 -23.86 -22.18
N THR A 47 -39.51 -22.99 -21.43
CA THR A 47 -39.64 -21.57 -21.75
C THR A 47 -38.32 -20.81 -21.62
N SER A 48 -37.37 -21.32 -20.82
CA SER A 48 -36.04 -20.70 -20.65
C SER A 48 -35.14 -20.86 -21.89
N GLN A 49 -35.44 -21.85 -22.74
CA GLN A 49 -34.74 -22.10 -24.01
C GLN A 49 -35.65 -21.86 -25.23
N GLN A 50 -36.76 -21.11 -25.06
CA GLN A 50 -37.75 -20.81 -26.11
C GLN A 50 -38.32 -22.08 -26.80
N LYS A 51 -38.38 -23.20 -26.07
CA LYS A 51 -38.86 -24.50 -26.56
C LYS A 51 -40.34 -24.71 -26.21
N HIS A 52 -41.22 -24.21 -27.06
CA HIS A 52 -42.69 -24.27 -26.92
C HIS A 52 -43.33 -25.52 -27.52
N TRP A 53 -42.62 -26.65 -27.47
CA TRP A 53 -43.09 -27.92 -28.00
C TRP A 53 -42.68 -29.07 -27.11
N THR A 54 -43.46 -30.15 -27.15
CA THR A 54 -43.18 -31.40 -26.45
C THR A 54 -43.17 -32.58 -27.41
N LEU A 55 -42.27 -33.54 -27.17
CA LEU A 55 -42.10 -34.72 -27.99
C LEU A 55 -41.91 -35.95 -27.09
N LYS A 56 -42.96 -36.76 -26.95
CA LYS A 56 -42.92 -38.03 -26.21
C LYS A 56 -42.61 -39.18 -27.18
N ILE A 57 -41.39 -39.67 -27.15
CA ILE A 57 -40.90 -40.75 -28.01
C ILE A 57 -40.17 -41.82 -27.19
N GLY A 58 -40.04 -43.03 -27.75
CA GLY A 58 -39.21 -44.09 -27.16
C GLY A 58 -37.74 -43.97 -27.55
N LEU A 59 -36.87 -44.63 -26.79
CA LEU A 59 -35.41 -44.66 -26.99
C LEU A 59 -35.00 -45.05 -28.43
N SER A 60 -35.70 -46.01 -29.04
CA SER A 60 -35.45 -46.45 -30.42
C SER A 60 -35.69 -45.34 -31.45
N ASN A 61 -36.67 -44.46 -31.23
CA ASN A 61 -36.94 -43.33 -32.11
C ASN A 61 -35.98 -42.18 -31.86
N LEU A 62 -35.63 -41.91 -30.60
CA LEU A 62 -34.60 -40.92 -30.26
C LEU A 62 -33.26 -41.27 -30.95
N ASN A 63 -32.85 -42.53 -30.90
CA ASN A 63 -31.64 -42.99 -31.59
C ASN A 63 -31.70 -42.81 -33.13
N LYS A 64 -32.87 -43.01 -33.76
CA LYS A 64 -33.06 -42.78 -35.20
C LYS A 64 -32.97 -41.28 -35.53
N ILE A 65 -33.58 -40.43 -34.70
CA ILE A 65 -33.56 -38.98 -34.84
C ILE A 65 -32.14 -38.44 -34.67
N GLU A 66 -31.42 -38.86 -33.62
CA GLU A 66 -30.04 -38.43 -33.39
C GLU A 66 -29.12 -38.85 -34.55
N ARG A 67 -29.38 -40.00 -35.21
CA ARG A 67 -28.62 -40.42 -36.40
C ARG A 67 -28.96 -39.55 -37.61
N ARG A 68 -30.25 -39.33 -37.85
CA ARG A 68 -30.75 -38.51 -38.97
C ARG A 68 -30.27 -37.05 -38.88
N LEU A 69 -30.23 -36.49 -37.67
CA LEU A 69 -29.85 -35.09 -37.41
C LEU A 69 -28.35 -34.91 -37.12
N GLU A 70 -27.56 -35.98 -37.23
CA GLU A 70 -26.11 -35.96 -37.00
C GLU A 70 -25.71 -35.39 -35.63
N ILE A 71 -26.45 -35.76 -34.58
CA ILE A 71 -26.15 -35.30 -33.23
C ILE A 71 -24.84 -35.92 -32.75
N PRO A 72 -23.85 -35.12 -32.30
CA PRO A 72 -22.57 -35.62 -31.84
C PRO A 72 -22.72 -36.61 -30.68
N SER A 73 -21.92 -37.67 -30.74
CA SER A 73 -21.79 -38.62 -29.66
C SER A 73 -20.41 -39.24 -29.68
N ALA A 74 -19.97 -39.71 -28.51
CA ALA A 74 -18.67 -40.35 -28.31
C ALA A 74 -18.38 -41.55 -29.25
N ARG A 75 -19.38 -42.05 -30.01
CA ARG A 75 -19.24 -43.17 -30.95
C ARG A 75 -19.53 -42.84 -32.42
N ARG A 76 -20.01 -41.64 -32.76
CA ARG A 76 -20.59 -41.37 -34.10
C ARG A 76 -19.91 -40.24 -34.87
N LEU A 77 -19.47 -39.19 -34.18
CA LEU A 77 -18.84 -38.00 -34.75
C LEU A 77 -17.66 -37.64 -33.85
N ARG A 78 -16.54 -38.32 -34.08
CA ARG A 78 -15.33 -38.18 -33.28
C ARG A 78 -14.34 -37.31 -34.06
N ALA A 79 -13.73 -36.33 -33.40
CA ALA A 79 -12.66 -35.56 -34.03
C ALA A 79 -11.46 -36.49 -34.30
N PRO A 80 -10.57 -36.13 -35.26
CA PRO A 80 -9.33 -36.86 -35.46
C PRO A 80 -8.55 -36.99 -34.14
N ALA A 81 -7.88 -38.14 -33.93
CA ALA A 81 -7.25 -38.46 -32.65
C ALA A 81 -6.20 -37.42 -32.20
N GLU A 82 -5.53 -36.78 -33.16
CA GLU A 82 -4.57 -35.70 -32.92
C GLU A 82 -5.25 -34.44 -32.36
N VAL A 83 -6.41 -34.07 -32.91
CA VAL A 83 -7.21 -32.92 -32.44
C VAL A 83 -7.76 -33.15 -31.04
N GLU A 84 -8.23 -34.38 -30.74
CA GLU A 84 -8.65 -34.72 -29.38
C GLU A 84 -7.48 -34.67 -28.39
N THR A 85 -6.32 -35.18 -28.79
CA THR A 85 -5.11 -35.21 -27.94
C THR A 85 -4.66 -33.80 -27.60
N GLN A 86 -4.57 -32.91 -28.59
CA GLN A 86 -4.16 -31.53 -28.36
C GLN A 86 -5.15 -30.77 -27.47
N ALA A 87 -6.45 -30.92 -27.71
CA ALA A 87 -7.46 -30.26 -26.88
C ALA A 87 -7.44 -30.74 -25.41
N ILE A 88 -7.09 -32.01 -25.16
CA ILE A 88 -6.87 -32.53 -23.80
C ILE A 88 -5.64 -31.90 -23.17
N ILE A 89 -4.52 -31.79 -23.91
CA ILE A 89 -3.28 -31.18 -23.45
C ILE A 89 -3.52 -29.72 -23.07
N ASP A 90 -4.11 -28.92 -23.96
CA ASP A 90 -4.38 -27.50 -23.75
C ASP A 90 -5.28 -27.25 -22.53
N GLU A 91 -6.22 -28.16 -22.24
CA GLU A 91 -7.11 -28.03 -21.08
C GLU A 91 -6.42 -28.42 -19.76
N VAL A 92 -5.50 -29.39 -19.80
CA VAL A 92 -4.73 -29.81 -18.63
C VAL A 92 -3.66 -28.77 -18.28
N GLU A 93 -3.04 -28.13 -19.26
CA GLU A 93 -2.03 -27.08 -19.04
C GLU A 93 -2.58 -25.81 -18.42
N ARG A 94 -3.89 -25.54 -18.56
CA ARG A 94 -4.58 -24.45 -17.85
C ARG A 94 -4.62 -24.65 -16.33
N ASP A 95 -4.41 -25.88 -15.85
CA ASP A 95 -4.30 -26.20 -14.43
C ASP A 95 -2.83 -26.38 -14.05
N LEU A 96 -2.17 -25.25 -13.73
CA LEU A 96 -0.75 -25.19 -13.35
C LEU A 96 -0.40 -26.13 -12.18
N GLN A 97 -1.37 -26.50 -11.34
CA GLN A 97 -1.17 -27.40 -10.20
C GLN A 97 -1.51 -28.88 -10.51
N GLN A 98 -2.04 -29.16 -11.70
CA GLN A 98 -2.44 -30.50 -12.15
C GLN A 98 -3.35 -31.23 -11.15
N ASN A 99 -4.32 -30.54 -10.56
CA ASN A 99 -5.28 -31.09 -9.61
C ASN A 99 -6.53 -31.69 -10.29
N ASN A 100 -6.88 -31.25 -11.50
CA ASN A 100 -8.11 -31.59 -12.19
C ASN A 100 -8.09 -32.99 -12.80
N GLY A 101 -9.08 -33.82 -12.45
CA GLY A 101 -9.18 -35.20 -12.91
C GLY A 101 -9.83 -35.37 -14.30
N PRO A 102 -9.78 -36.57 -14.90
CA PRO A 102 -10.32 -36.84 -16.24
C PRO A 102 -11.81 -36.50 -16.43
N ASN A 103 -12.60 -36.49 -15.35
CA ASN A 103 -14.02 -36.11 -15.42
C ASN A 103 -14.21 -34.60 -15.60
N TYR A 104 -13.35 -33.78 -14.99
CA TYR A 104 -13.41 -32.33 -15.11
C TYR A 104 -13.04 -31.91 -16.54
N VAL A 105 -11.92 -32.44 -17.05
CA VAL A 105 -11.46 -32.20 -18.43
C VAL A 105 -12.52 -32.63 -19.44
N LYS A 106 -13.16 -33.80 -19.21
CA LYS A 106 -14.29 -34.25 -20.04
C LYS A 106 -15.43 -33.24 -20.09
N THR A 107 -15.82 -32.69 -18.93
CA THR A 107 -16.90 -31.70 -18.86
C THR A 107 -16.53 -30.40 -19.57
N GLN A 108 -15.29 -29.92 -19.43
CA GLN A 108 -14.83 -28.70 -20.10
C GLN A 108 -14.77 -28.85 -21.62
N LEU A 109 -14.24 -29.96 -22.12
CA LEU A 109 -14.25 -30.28 -23.55
C LEU A 109 -15.68 -30.37 -24.09
N GLN A 110 -16.59 -30.99 -23.33
CA GLN A 110 -17.99 -31.10 -23.68
C GLN A 110 -18.71 -29.75 -23.74
N LEU A 111 -18.40 -28.82 -22.83
CA LEU A 111 -18.91 -27.44 -22.85
C LEU A 111 -18.40 -26.65 -24.07
N ARG A 112 -17.20 -26.97 -24.56
CA ARG A 112 -16.62 -26.43 -25.80
C ARG A 112 -17.04 -27.18 -27.06
N GLY A 113 -18.00 -28.10 -26.95
CA GLY A 113 -18.58 -28.82 -28.10
C GLY A 113 -17.80 -30.07 -28.54
N MET A 114 -16.78 -30.49 -27.81
CA MET A 114 -15.97 -31.67 -28.12
C MET A 114 -16.30 -32.84 -27.19
N ILE A 115 -16.77 -33.96 -27.75
CA ILE A 115 -17.17 -35.13 -26.95
C ILE A 115 -16.09 -36.20 -27.00
N VAL A 116 -15.28 -36.25 -25.96
CA VAL A 116 -14.22 -37.26 -25.84
C VAL A 116 -14.57 -38.29 -24.75
N PRO A 117 -14.40 -39.60 -25.01
CA PRO A 117 -14.56 -40.63 -23.99
C PRO A 117 -13.59 -40.41 -22.82
N ARG A 118 -14.07 -40.64 -21.58
CA ARG A 118 -13.26 -40.52 -20.36
C ARG A 118 -11.98 -41.35 -20.42
N ASP A 119 -12.04 -42.54 -21.01
CA ASP A 119 -10.89 -43.45 -21.08
C ASP A 119 -9.82 -42.95 -22.07
N ALA A 120 -10.23 -42.27 -23.15
CA ALA A 120 -9.30 -41.61 -24.07
C ALA A 120 -8.62 -40.41 -23.40
N ILE A 121 -9.39 -39.58 -22.69
CA ILE A 121 -8.86 -38.47 -21.88
C ILE A 121 -7.86 -39.01 -20.84
N ARG A 122 -8.22 -40.08 -20.13
CA ARG A 122 -7.35 -40.72 -19.14
C ARG A 122 -6.06 -41.27 -19.77
N ALA A 123 -6.14 -41.85 -20.97
CA ALA A 123 -4.98 -42.37 -21.67
C ALA A 123 -4.00 -41.25 -22.06
N VAL A 124 -4.49 -40.14 -22.61
CA VAL A 124 -3.66 -38.97 -22.95
C VAL A 124 -3.08 -38.33 -21.70
N MET A 125 -3.89 -38.11 -20.66
CA MET A 125 -3.41 -37.55 -19.38
C MET A 125 -2.32 -38.41 -18.72
N ASN A 126 -2.42 -39.75 -18.82
CA ASN A 126 -1.40 -40.64 -18.29
C ASN A 126 -0.11 -40.66 -19.13
N ARG A 127 -0.21 -40.42 -20.45
CA ARG A 127 0.91 -40.44 -21.38
C ARG A 127 1.70 -39.14 -21.35
N GLU A 128 1.00 -38.01 -21.44
CA GLU A 128 1.61 -36.66 -21.57
C GLU A 128 1.85 -35.99 -20.20
N PHE A 129 1.02 -36.29 -19.19
CA PHE A 129 1.12 -35.70 -17.84
C PHE A 129 1.24 -36.79 -16.75
N PRO A 130 2.28 -37.64 -16.82
CA PRO A 130 2.42 -38.78 -15.91
C PRO A 130 2.49 -38.37 -14.43
N MET A 131 3.03 -37.19 -14.12
CA MET A 131 3.10 -36.64 -12.76
C MET A 131 1.72 -36.25 -12.21
N GLY A 132 0.91 -35.52 -12.97
CA GLY A 132 -0.48 -35.19 -12.58
C GLY A 132 -1.33 -36.45 -12.39
N ALA A 133 -1.13 -37.49 -13.20
CA ALA A 133 -1.77 -38.78 -13.00
C ALA A 133 -1.32 -39.49 -11.70
N GLN A 134 -0.04 -39.41 -11.34
CA GLN A 134 0.49 -39.94 -10.07
C GLN A 134 -0.04 -39.18 -8.84
N ILE A 135 -0.18 -37.85 -8.91
CA ILE A 135 -0.74 -37.03 -7.84
C ILE A 135 -2.18 -37.50 -7.49
N ARG A 136 -2.93 -37.95 -8.49
CA ARG A 136 -4.36 -38.35 -8.40
C ARG A 136 -4.58 -39.87 -8.34
N TYR A 137 -3.53 -40.68 -8.19
CA TYR A 137 -3.65 -42.15 -8.23
C TYR A 137 -4.55 -42.67 -7.08
N PRO A 138 -5.59 -43.50 -7.34
CA PRO A 138 -6.51 -44.02 -6.31
C PRO A 138 -5.87 -44.93 -5.25
N GLY A 139 -4.57 -45.19 -5.36
CA GLY A 139 -3.74 -45.92 -4.40
C GLY A 139 -2.54 -45.12 -3.87
N ARG A 140 -2.42 -43.81 -4.19
CA ARG A 140 -1.52 -42.94 -3.43
C ARG A 140 -2.11 -42.94 -2.03
N LYS A 141 -1.47 -43.65 -1.11
CA LYS A 141 -1.74 -43.49 0.30
C LYS A 141 -1.57 -41.98 0.54
N LYS A 142 -2.67 -41.22 0.65
CA LYS A 142 -2.69 -40.13 1.65
C LYS A 142 -2.05 -40.82 2.84
N SER A 143 -0.92 -40.31 3.33
CA SER A 143 -0.35 -40.79 4.58
C SER A 143 -1.55 -40.99 5.47
N GLN A 144 -1.90 -42.26 5.68
CA GLN A 144 -3.05 -42.59 6.49
C GLN A 144 -2.52 -42.11 7.81
N VAL A 145 -2.99 -40.94 8.24
CA VAL A 145 -2.67 -40.44 9.56
C VAL A 145 -3.22 -41.54 10.41
N PHE A 146 -2.33 -42.41 10.90
CA PHE A 146 -2.67 -43.43 11.87
C PHE A 146 -3.16 -42.61 13.05
N ARG A 147 -4.48 -42.40 13.12
CA ARG A 147 -5.11 -41.67 14.20
C ARG A 147 -5.03 -42.60 15.39
N THR A 148 -3.94 -42.51 16.12
CA THR A 148 -3.85 -43.12 17.45
C THR A 148 -5.03 -42.58 18.26
N PRO A 149 -5.78 -43.44 18.96
CA PRO A 149 -6.81 -42.99 19.87
C PRO A 149 -6.25 -41.91 20.81
N LEU A 150 -6.89 -40.75 20.84
CA LEU A 150 -6.47 -39.65 21.72
C LEU A 150 -6.75 -40.05 23.17
N ALA A 151 -5.73 -39.96 24.01
CA ALA A 151 -5.80 -40.23 25.44
C ALA A 151 -5.20 -39.06 26.23
N ALA A 152 -5.68 -38.88 27.45
CA ALA A 152 -5.19 -37.93 28.45
C ALA A 152 -5.65 -38.42 29.83
N PHE A 153 -4.92 -38.05 30.89
CA PHE A 153 -5.20 -38.53 32.25
C PHE A 153 -6.41 -37.86 32.92
N GLY A 154 -6.75 -36.65 32.49
CA GLY A 154 -7.83 -35.85 33.06
C GLY A 154 -7.79 -34.41 32.53
N PRO A 155 -8.60 -33.49 33.10
CA PRO A 155 -8.58 -32.08 32.71
C PRO A 155 -7.20 -31.47 32.94
N TYR A 156 -6.81 -30.54 32.09
CA TYR A 156 -5.53 -29.81 32.11
C TYR A 156 -4.29 -30.68 31.86
N HIS A 157 -4.43 -31.97 31.53
CA HIS A 157 -3.29 -32.78 31.12
C HIS A 157 -2.68 -32.26 29.82
N GLU A 158 -3.52 -32.01 28.82
CA GLU A 158 -3.12 -31.42 27.54
C GLU A 158 -4.12 -30.35 27.11
N ILE A 159 -3.63 -29.14 26.85
CA ILE A 159 -4.42 -28.02 26.35
C ILE A 159 -3.98 -27.75 24.91
N SER A 160 -4.92 -27.84 23.96
CA SER A 160 -4.67 -27.44 22.57
C SER A 160 -4.88 -25.93 22.39
N ALA A 161 -3.92 -25.25 21.79
CA ALA A 161 -3.98 -23.83 21.44
C ALA A 161 -3.79 -23.62 19.93
N ASP A 162 -4.50 -22.64 19.36
CA ASP A 162 -4.46 -22.32 17.92
C ASP A 162 -5.11 -20.96 17.60
N GLY A 163 -4.69 -20.38 16.47
CA GLY A 163 -5.25 -19.17 15.87
C GLY A 163 -6.22 -19.46 14.73
N HIS A 164 -7.20 -18.59 14.52
CA HIS A 164 -8.24 -18.77 13.50
C HIS A 164 -8.47 -17.50 12.66
N GLU A 165 -8.11 -17.60 11.38
CA GLU A 165 -8.10 -16.44 10.48
C GLU A 165 -9.36 -16.28 9.61
N LYS A 166 -10.48 -16.96 9.91
CA LYS A 166 -11.68 -16.85 9.06
C LYS A 166 -12.39 -15.50 9.16
N LEU A 167 -12.06 -14.70 10.16
CA LEU A 167 -12.38 -13.28 10.25
C LEU A 167 -11.13 -12.39 10.11
N GLY A 168 -9.98 -12.96 9.75
CA GLY A 168 -8.74 -12.23 9.52
C GLY A 168 -8.76 -11.40 8.23
N ALA A 169 -7.76 -10.55 8.07
CA ALA A 169 -7.72 -9.55 7.00
C ALA A 169 -7.84 -10.13 5.58
N GLN A 170 -7.17 -11.26 5.34
CA GLN A 170 -7.25 -11.97 4.05
C GLN A 170 -8.64 -12.56 3.77
N ALA A 171 -9.36 -12.98 4.82
CA ALA A 171 -10.68 -13.60 4.69
C ALA A 171 -11.81 -12.58 4.51
N LEU A 172 -11.65 -11.39 5.09
CA LEU A 172 -12.59 -10.27 4.95
C LEU A 172 -12.34 -9.46 3.67
N GLN A 173 -11.09 -9.30 3.25
CA GLN A 173 -10.72 -8.46 2.09
C GLN A 173 -11.26 -7.03 2.19
N MET A 174 -11.15 -6.43 3.38
CA MET A 174 -11.62 -5.08 3.72
C MET A 174 -10.44 -4.13 3.94
N GLY A 175 -9.46 -4.13 3.03
CA GLY A 175 -8.34 -3.18 3.10
C GLY A 175 -7.38 -3.37 4.28
N GLY A 176 -7.20 -4.61 4.74
CA GLY A 176 -6.25 -4.96 5.79
C GLY A 176 -6.83 -5.08 7.20
N VAL A 177 -8.09 -4.68 7.44
CA VAL A 177 -8.74 -4.93 8.74
C VAL A 177 -9.09 -6.41 8.90
N GLY A 178 -8.89 -6.94 10.10
CA GLY A 178 -9.14 -8.34 10.44
C GLY A 178 -9.42 -8.48 11.93
N LEU A 179 -10.17 -9.51 12.28
CA LEU A 179 -10.56 -9.88 13.64
C LEU A 179 -10.13 -11.33 13.92
N PRO A 180 -8.81 -11.65 13.89
CA PRO A 180 -8.36 -13.00 14.15
C PRO A 180 -8.70 -13.43 15.59
N ILE A 181 -8.90 -14.74 15.76
CA ILE A 181 -9.35 -15.32 17.03
C ILE A 181 -8.31 -16.32 17.50
N TYR A 182 -7.95 -16.28 18.78
CA TYR A 182 -7.07 -17.27 19.39
C TYR A 182 -7.78 -18.00 20.52
N ALA A 183 -7.67 -19.34 20.56
CA ALA A 183 -8.40 -20.15 21.54
C ALA A 183 -7.52 -21.21 22.22
N LEU A 184 -7.87 -21.53 23.46
CA LEU A 184 -7.29 -22.61 24.26
C LEU A 184 -8.41 -23.59 24.63
N LYS A 185 -8.19 -24.87 24.35
CA LYS A 185 -9.19 -25.93 24.52
C LYS A 185 -8.58 -27.14 25.20
N ASP A 186 -9.22 -27.59 26.27
CA ASP A 186 -8.81 -28.81 26.96
C ASP A 186 -9.10 -30.07 26.11
N LYS A 187 -8.13 -30.99 26.08
CA LYS A 187 -8.21 -32.23 25.28
C LYS A 187 -9.20 -33.24 25.86
N TRP A 188 -9.25 -33.37 27.19
CA TRP A 188 -9.97 -34.45 27.86
C TRP A 188 -11.46 -34.14 28.02
N THR A 189 -11.78 -32.96 28.57
CA THR A 189 -13.13 -32.43 28.80
C THR A 189 -13.76 -31.80 27.56
N ALA A 190 -12.95 -31.39 26.59
CA ALA A 190 -13.36 -30.52 25.50
C ALA A 190 -13.81 -29.10 25.91
N GLU A 191 -13.56 -28.67 27.15
CA GLU A 191 -13.85 -27.31 27.63
C GLU A 191 -13.03 -26.28 26.86
N LEU A 192 -13.67 -25.18 26.46
CA LEU A 192 -13.00 -24.00 25.94
C LEU A 192 -12.55 -23.14 27.12
N LEU A 193 -11.24 -23.09 27.33
CA LEU A 193 -10.63 -22.44 28.47
C LEU A 193 -10.53 -20.93 28.26
N LYS A 194 -10.16 -20.48 27.06
CA LYS A 194 -10.05 -19.09 26.62
C LYS A 194 -10.34 -18.99 25.12
N MET A 195 -10.92 -17.88 24.67
CA MET A 195 -11.23 -17.63 23.26
C MET A 195 -11.40 -16.14 23.05
N ASP A 196 -10.40 -15.51 22.46
CA ASP A 196 -10.30 -14.06 22.41
C ASP A 196 -10.06 -13.59 20.97
N VAL A 197 -10.69 -12.48 20.61
CA VAL A 197 -10.33 -11.73 19.39
C VAL A 197 -9.09 -10.89 19.70
N VAL A 198 -8.07 -10.98 18.84
CA VAL A 198 -6.77 -10.32 19.05
C VAL A 198 -6.42 -9.44 17.86
N PRO A 199 -5.71 -8.31 18.03
CA PRO A 199 -5.30 -7.48 16.90
C PRO A 199 -4.42 -8.21 15.89
N ASN A 200 -3.55 -9.11 16.38
CA ASN A 200 -2.65 -9.90 15.55
C ASN A 200 -2.27 -11.22 16.22
N ASP A 201 -2.80 -12.34 15.73
CA ASP A 201 -2.54 -13.69 16.23
C ASP A 201 -1.21 -14.29 15.74
N ARG A 202 -0.46 -13.58 14.89
CA ARG A 202 0.82 -14.05 14.33
C ARG A 202 2.05 -13.51 15.06
N THR A 203 1.85 -12.70 16.11
CA THR A 203 2.96 -12.10 16.87
C THR A 203 3.18 -12.86 18.17
N ASN A 204 4.45 -13.17 18.46
CA ASN A 204 4.80 -13.85 19.70
C ASN A 204 4.55 -13.01 20.96
N ALA A 205 4.62 -11.69 20.85
CA ALA A 205 4.33 -10.76 21.93
C ALA A 205 2.84 -10.80 22.33
N ALA A 206 1.93 -10.65 21.37
CA ALA A 206 0.49 -10.69 21.64
C ALA A 206 0.07 -12.05 22.23
N ILE A 207 0.55 -13.15 21.65
CA ILE A 207 0.24 -14.50 22.14
C ILE A 207 0.87 -14.79 23.50
N GLY A 208 2.07 -14.27 23.77
CA GLY A 208 2.70 -14.34 25.10
C GLY A 208 1.86 -13.64 26.17
N HIS A 209 1.44 -12.39 25.92
CA HIS A 209 0.57 -11.66 26.85
C HIS A 209 -0.81 -12.30 27.01
N LEU A 210 -1.41 -12.80 25.93
CA LEU A 210 -2.67 -13.53 25.96
C LEU A 210 -2.57 -14.80 26.81
N PHE A 211 -1.44 -15.51 26.73
CA PHE A 211 -1.21 -16.69 27.56
C PHE A 211 -1.09 -16.34 29.04
N LEU A 212 -0.36 -15.27 29.40
CA LEU A 212 -0.34 -14.82 30.79
C LEU A 212 -1.70 -14.33 31.28
N ASP A 213 -2.56 -13.78 30.41
CA ASP A 213 -3.96 -13.46 30.77
C ASP A 213 -4.72 -14.74 31.13
N PHE A 214 -4.54 -15.81 30.35
CA PHE A 214 -5.09 -17.14 30.70
C PHE A 214 -4.59 -17.64 32.05
N VAL A 215 -3.28 -17.57 32.32
CA VAL A 215 -2.71 -18.04 33.59
C VAL A 215 -3.24 -17.22 34.77
N ALA A 216 -3.35 -15.90 34.61
CA ALA A 216 -3.94 -15.01 35.61
C ALA A 216 -5.41 -15.34 35.88
N GLU A 217 -6.21 -15.52 34.83
CA GLU A 217 -7.65 -15.83 34.92
C GLU A 217 -7.93 -17.18 35.56
N LYS A 218 -7.13 -18.21 35.27
CA LYS A 218 -7.33 -19.57 35.79
C LYS A 218 -6.56 -19.85 37.09
N GLY A 219 -5.54 -19.05 37.40
CA GLY A 219 -4.64 -19.25 38.55
C GLY A 219 -3.67 -20.42 38.37
N GLY A 220 -3.24 -20.71 37.14
CA GLY A 220 -2.37 -21.84 36.85
C GLY A 220 -2.29 -22.26 35.38
N ILE A 221 -1.55 -23.33 35.12
CA ILE A 221 -1.29 -23.89 33.79
C ILE A 221 -1.69 -25.37 33.70
N GLY A 222 -1.83 -25.87 32.46
CA GLY A 222 -1.89 -27.30 32.21
C GLY A 222 -0.53 -27.97 32.24
N MET A 223 -0.51 -29.30 32.31
CA MET A 223 0.73 -30.09 32.31
C MET A 223 1.47 -30.01 30.98
N GLN A 224 0.73 -29.95 29.87
CA GLN A 224 1.26 -29.81 28.51
C GLN A 224 0.41 -28.87 27.66
N MET A 225 1.07 -28.00 26.89
CA MET A 225 0.44 -27.21 25.82
C MET A 225 0.71 -27.84 24.44
N THR A 226 -0.33 -28.08 23.64
CA THR A 226 -0.21 -28.62 22.27
C THR A 226 -0.62 -27.55 21.27
N MET A 227 0.27 -27.23 20.34
CA MET A 227 0.10 -26.09 19.44
C MET A 227 0.68 -26.38 18.06
N ASP A 228 0.28 -25.59 17.08
CA ASP A 228 0.84 -25.66 15.75
C ASP A 228 2.26 -25.09 15.72
N LYS A 229 3.07 -25.57 14.76
CA LYS A 229 4.39 -24.97 14.50
C LYS A 229 4.23 -23.61 13.84
N GLY A 230 4.21 -22.56 14.65
CA GLY A 230 4.20 -21.16 14.22
C GLY A 230 5.29 -20.32 14.89
N SER A 231 5.52 -19.11 14.40
CA SER A 231 6.47 -18.16 15.00
C SER A 231 5.89 -17.44 16.22
N GLU A 232 4.57 -17.45 16.37
CA GLU A 232 3.79 -16.75 17.40
C GLU A 232 3.82 -17.43 18.77
N ILE A 233 4.26 -18.68 18.87
CA ILE A 233 4.17 -19.45 20.13
C ILE A 233 5.38 -19.29 21.06
N GLY A 234 6.43 -18.57 20.65
CA GLY A 234 7.73 -18.56 21.34
C GLY A 234 7.64 -18.21 22.83
N TRP A 235 6.96 -17.11 23.17
CA TRP A 235 6.80 -16.69 24.57
C TRP A 235 5.86 -17.59 25.36
N MET A 236 4.80 -18.10 24.74
CA MET A 236 3.90 -19.06 25.38
C MET A 236 4.66 -20.32 25.82
N VAL A 237 5.53 -20.85 24.96
CA VAL A 237 6.39 -21.99 25.26
C VAL A 237 7.35 -21.66 26.42
N ALA A 238 8.07 -20.54 26.34
CA ALA A 238 9.02 -20.15 27.39
C ALA A 238 8.35 -19.98 28.76
N ILE A 239 7.17 -19.34 28.80
CA ILE A 239 6.39 -19.16 30.03
C ILE A 239 5.91 -20.52 30.57
N GLN A 240 5.36 -21.37 29.70
CA GLN A 240 4.89 -22.71 30.06
C GLN A 240 6.03 -23.54 30.67
N ASP A 241 7.20 -23.58 30.02
CA ASP A 241 8.37 -24.34 30.47
C ASP A 241 8.89 -23.83 31.82
N THR A 242 8.96 -22.50 31.97
CA THR A 242 9.41 -21.84 33.21
C THR A 242 8.49 -22.16 34.37
N LEU A 243 7.18 -22.00 34.19
CA LEU A 243 6.19 -22.29 35.22
C LEU A 243 6.15 -23.79 35.57
N ARG A 244 6.33 -24.68 34.59
CA ARG A 244 6.46 -26.13 34.81
C ARG A 244 7.67 -26.49 35.65
N ALA A 245 8.82 -25.89 35.37
CA ALA A 245 10.05 -26.14 36.10
C ALA A 245 9.95 -25.71 37.57
N ILE A 246 9.27 -24.58 37.85
CA ILE A 246 9.13 -24.03 39.19
C ILE A 246 8.07 -24.80 40.00
N TYR A 247 6.87 -25.01 39.42
CA TYR A 247 5.69 -25.47 40.16
C TYR A 247 5.38 -26.96 39.98
N ALA A 248 6.03 -27.64 39.05
CA ALA A 248 5.90 -29.08 38.86
C ALA A 248 7.25 -29.77 38.52
N PRO A 249 8.32 -29.56 39.32
CA PRO A 249 9.65 -30.09 39.03
C PRO A 249 9.73 -31.63 39.02
N GLY A 250 8.74 -32.31 39.63
CA GLY A 250 8.65 -33.77 39.64
C GLY A 250 8.11 -34.40 38.35
N ILE A 251 7.69 -33.59 37.37
CA ILE A 251 7.19 -34.08 36.08
C ILE A 251 8.35 -34.08 35.07
N ASP A 252 8.84 -35.27 34.75
CA ASP A 252 9.93 -35.46 33.81
C ASP A 252 9.56 -34.94 32.40
N PRO A 253 10.27 -33.92 31.86
CA PRO A 253 9.99 -33.34 30.55
C PRO A 253 10.23 -34.30 29.37
N ASP A 254 11.06 -35.33 29.54
CA ASP A 254 11.33 -36.32 28.49
C ASP A 254 10.20 -37.35 28.37
N ILE A 255 9.46 -37.57 29.46
CA ILE A 255 8.31 -38.49 29.52
C ILE A 255 7.00 -37.75 29.23
N HIS A 256 6.82 -36.61 29.90
CA HIS A 256 5.70 -35.71 29.71
C HIS A 256 6.27 -34.36 29.29
N PRO A 257 6.23 -33.97 28.02
CA PRO A 257 6.76 -32.68 27.58
C PRO A 257 5.85 -31.53 28.02
N SER A 258 6.43 -30.38 28.34
CA SER A 258 5.70 -29.17 28.77
C SER A 258 4.93 -28.54 27.61
N HIS A 259 5.41 -28.76 26.39
CA HIS A 259 4.75 -28.35 25.16
C HIS A 259 4.99 -29.35 24.02
N ALA A 260 4.09 -29.37 23.03
CA ALA A 260 4.22 -30.17 21.83
C ALA A 260 3.84 -29.36 20.59
N CYS A 261 4.82 -29.06 19.73
CA CYS A 261 4.61 -28.33 18.48
C CYS A 261 4.36 -29.32 17.34
N VAL A 262 3.11 -29.43 16.90
CA VAL A 262 2.66 -30.39 15.89
C VAL A 262 2.34 -29.70 14.57
N LYS A 263 2.18 -30.46 13.47
CA LYS A 263 1.63 -29.89 12.23
C LYS A 263 0.11 -29.68 12.42
N SER A 264 -0.49 -28.66 11.82
CA SER A 264 -1.96 -28.39 11.85
C SER A 264 -2.82 -29.65 11.70
N ILE A 265 -2.50 -30.53 10.73
CA ILE A 265 -3.23 -31.78 10.50
C ILE A 265 -3.23 -32.77 11.70
N HIS A 266 -2.37 -32.53 12.70
CA HIS A 266 -2.20 -33.30 13.92
C HIS A 266 -2.76 -32.58 15.16
N ASN A 267 -3.02 -31.26 15.14
CA ASN A 267 -3.70 -30.51 16.21
C ASN A 267 -5.23 -30.69 16.15
N THR A 268 -5.64 -31.94 16.05
CA THR A 268 -7.01 -32.34 15.68
C THR A 268 -8.09 -31.91 16.67
N ILE A 269 -7.74 -31.59 17.92
CA ILE A 269 -8.69 -31.21 18.97
C ILE A 269 -9.29 -29.83 18.73
N ILE A 270 -8.46 -28.83 18.46
CA ILE A 270 -8.89 -27.44 18.25
C ILE A 270 -9.31 -27.21 16.79
N GLU A 271 -8.66 -27.89 15.84
CA GLU A 271 -9.04 -27.85 14.43
C GLU A 271 -10.45 -28.43 14.17
N ALA A 272 -10.81 -29.51 14.86
CA ALA A 272 -12.17 -30.04 14.80
C ALA A 272 -13.20 -29.08 15.44
N PHE A 273 -12.77 -28.27 16.40
CA PHE A 273 -13.60 -27.28 17.07
C PHE A 273 -13.91 -26.08 16.16
N TRP A 274 -12.95 -25.57 15.40
CA TRP A 274 -13.16 -24.41 14.50
C TRP A 274 -14.32 -24.60 13.53
N ARG A 275 -14.55 -25.83 13.08
CA ARG A 275 -15.72 -26.17 12.26
C ARG A 275 -17.05 -25.85 12.96
N TRP A 276 -17.16 -26.09 14.27
CA TRP A 276 -18.37 -25.81 15.03
C TRP A 276 -18.59 -24.33 15.22
N LEU A 277 -17.54 -23.57 15.59
CA LEU A 277 -17.61 -22.11 15.68
C LEU A 277 -18.07 -21.53 14.35
N LYS A 278 -17.43 -21.93 13.24
CA LYS A 278 -17.80 -21.48 11.89
C LYS A 278 -19.27 -21.73 11.59
N MET A 279 -19.77 -22.95 11.83
CA MET A 279 -21.14 -23.33 11.48
C MET A 279 -22.21 -22.71 12.38
N LYS A 280 -21.90 -22.42 13.65
CA LYS A 280 -22.88 -21.95 14.64
C LYS A 280 -22.91 -20.43 14.80
N ARG A 281 -21.78 -19.75 14.58
CA ARG A 281 -21.63 -18.30 14.80
C ARG A 281 -20.79 -17.61 13.72
N GLY A 282 -19.66 -18.20 13.33
CA GLY A 282 -18.67 -17.53 12.49
C GLY A 282 -19.14 -17.13 11.09
N LEU A 283 -20.03 -17.91 10.44
CA LEU A 283 -20.61 -17.53 9.15
C LEU A 283 -21.50 -16.29 9.26
N THR A 284 -22.39 -16.26 10.25
CA THR A 284 -23.29 -15.12 10.51
C THR A 284 -22.51 -13.86 10.85
N LEU A 285 -21.50 -13.97 11.71
CA LEU A 285 -20.59 -12.85 12.03
C LEU A 285 -19.88 -12.32 10.79
N ARG A 286 -19.34 -13.22 9.96
CA ARG A 286 -18.65 -12.85 8.72
C ARG A 286 -19.59 -12.14 7.76
N GLU A 287 -20.80 -12.65 7.56
CA GLU A 287 -21.80 -12.01 6.69
C GLU A 287 -22.14 -10.62 7.20
N HIS A 288 -22.37 -10.47 8.51
CA HIS A 288 -22.65 -9.18 9.12
C HIS A 288 -21.52 -8.16 8.94
N ILE A 289 -20.27 -8.56 9.18
CA ILE A 289 -19.09 -7.70 8.97
C ILE A 289 -18.95 -7.33 7.48
N LEU A 290 -19.19 -8.26 6.56
CA LEU A 290 -19.05 -7.98 5.13
C LEU A 290 -20.11 -7.01 4.60
N ARG A 291 -21.24 -6.81 5.29
CA ARG A 291 -22.26 -5.83 4.90
C ARG A 291 -21.69 -4.42 4.76
N GLY A 292 -20.80 -3.99 5.66
CA GLY A 292 -20.21 -2.65 5.56
C GLY A 292 -19.45 -2.41 4.24
N LYS A 293 -18.78 -3.44 3.71
CA LYS A 293 -18.17 -3.40 2.38
C LYS A 293 -19.21 -3.47 1.26
N LEU A 294 -20.17 -4.39 1.36
CA LEU A 294 -21.18 -4.63 0.32
C LEU A 294 -22.17 -3.46 0.15
N GLU A 295 -22.43 -2.74 1.23
CA GLU A 295 -23.33 -1.58 1.29
C GLU A 295 -22.57 -0.25 1.15
N ASN A 296 -21.26 -0.28 0.84
CA ASN A 296 -20.39 0.89 0.70
C ASN A 296 -20.31 1.83 1.93
N ILE A 297 -20.57 1.31 3.13
CA ILE A 297 -20.43 2.05 4.40
C ILE A 297 -18.95 2.14 4.80
N PHE A 298 -18.18 1.10 4.52
CA PHE A 298 -16.74 1.03 4.79
C PHE A 298 -15.93 1.16 3.49
N SER A 299 -15.10 2.19 3.42
CA SER A 299 -14.06 2.36 2.39
C SER A 299 -12.66 2.09 2.94
N PRO A 300 -11.86 1.21 2.30
CA PRO A 300 -10.48 0.96 2.71
C PRO A 300 -9.50 2.10 2.35
N MET A 301 -9.93 3.02 1.48
CA MET A 301 -9.15 4.20 1.06
C MET A 301 -9.24 5.33 2.08
N THR A 302 -10.24 5.30 2.97
CA THR A 302 -10.40 6.28 4.04
C THR A 302 -9.63 5.80 5.28
N LEU A 303 -8.55 6.50 5.64
CA LEU A 303 -7.61 6.06 6.67
C LEU A 303 -8.29 5.82 8.03
N TYR A 304 -9.18 6.74 8.46
CA TYR A 304 -9.85 6.65 9.75
C TYR A 304 -10.91 5.54 9.83
N HIS A 305 -11.41 5.04 8.68
CA HIS A 305 -12.38 3.93 8.69
C HIS A 305 -11.82 2.66 9.32
N LYS A 306 -10.52 2.38 9.12
CA LYS A 306 -9.88 1.20 9.70
C LYS A 306 -9.80 1.31 11.22
N HIS A 307 -9.44 2.49 11.71
CA HIS A 307 -9.39 2.78 13.14
C HIS A 307 -10.79 2.72 13.76
N LEU A 308 -11.80 3.33 13.13
CA LEU A 308 -13.17 3.28 13.60
C LEU A 308 -13.74 1.85 13.59
N PHE A 309 -13.41 1.05 12.57
CA PHE A 309 -13.79 -0.36 12.52
C PHE A 309 -13.19 -1.15 13.69
N ASN A 310 -11.89 -0.98 13.92
CA ASN A 310 -11.17 -1.60 15.03
C ASN A 310 -11.62 -1.08 16.42
N TRP A 311 -12.27 0.08 16.49
CA TRP A 311 -12.88 0.56 17.73
C TRP A 311 -14.25 -0.09 17.99
N ILE A 312 -15.09 -0.23 16.96
CA ILE A 312 -16.47 -0.72 17.10
C ILE A 312 -16.56 -2.25 17.17
N PHE A 313 -15.89 -2.97 16.28
CA PHE A 313 -16.18 -4.39 16.04
C PHE A 313 -15.54 -5.39 17.01
N PRO A 314 -14.29 -5.21 17.49
CA PRO A 314 -13.68 -6.19 18.38
C PRO A 314 -14.48 -6.46 19.66
N PRO A 315 -15.00 -5.46 20.40
CA PRO A 315 -15.83 -5.73 21.58
C PRO A 315 -17.10 -6.53 21.27
N LEU A 316 -17.73 -6.29 20.12
CA LEU A 316 -18.93 -7.01 19.68
C LEU A 316 -18.62 -8.46 19.33
N VAL A 317 -17.52 -8.70 18.61
CA VAL A 317 -17.09 -10.06 18.26
C VAL A 317 -16.65 -10.80 19.52
N GLN A 318 -15.95 -10.15 20.46
CA GLN A 318 -15.58 -10.76 21.73
C GLN A 318 -16.82 -11.21 22.53
N ALA A 319 -17.87 -10.38 22.61
CA ALA A 319 -19.11 -10.74 23.30
C ALA A 319 -19.78 -11.99 22.70
N GLU A 320 -19.80 -12.12 21.37
CA GLU A 320 -20.33 -13.31 20.68
C GLU A 320 -19.48 -14.56 20.91
N LEU A 321 -18.16 -14.39 21.02
CA LEU A 321 -17.26 -15.48 21.38
C LEU A 321 -17.48 -15.91 22.83
N ASP A 322 -17.68 -14.98 23.75
CA ASP A 322 -17.96 -15.28 25.15
C ASP A 322 -19.29 -16.03 25.32
N ASP A 323 -20.35 -15.60 24.64
CA ASP A 323 -21.63 -16.30 24.60
C ASP A 323 -21.49 -17.72 24.03
N PHE A 324 -20.74 -17.86 22.95
CA PHE A 324 -20.49 -19.17 22.34
C PHE A 324 -19.67 -20.08 23.25
N ARG A 325 -18.64 -19.55 23.91
CA ARG A 325 -17.83 -20.28 24.91
C ARG A 325 -18.69 -20.75 26.06
N ASN A 326 -19.57 -19.89 26.57
CA ASN A 326 -20.50 -20.23 27.64
C ASN A 326 -21.46 -21.35 27.21
N TYR A 327 -22.08 -21.24 26.04
CA TYR A 327 -22.89 -22.31 25.46
C TYR A 327 -22.09 -23.62 25.35
N TRP A 328 -20.88 -23.55 24.77
CA TRP A 328 -20.06 -24.73 24.53
C TRP A 328 -19.68 -25.45 25.82
N ASN A 329 -19.36 -24.71 26.88
CA ASN A 329 -18.95 -25.33 28.13
C ASN A 329 -20.11 -25.97 28.90
N HIS A 330 -21.36 -25.54 28.65
CA HIS A 330 -22.56 -26.03 29.33
C HIS A 330 -23.42 -27.00 28.50
N HIS A 331 -23.17 -27.17 27.21
CA HIS A 331 -23.89 -28.15 26.40
C HIS A 331 -23.39 -29.58 26.61
N GLN A 332 -24.27 -30.55 26.43
CA GLN A 332 -23.89 -31.97 26.44
C GLN A 332 -23.25 -32.36 25.11
N ILE A 333 -22.00 -32.81 25.14
CA ILE A 333 -21.31 -33.29 23.94
C ILE A 333 -21.86 -34.66 23.52
N ARG A 334 -21.79 -34.96 22.22
CA ARG A 334 -22.28 -36.24 21.68
C ARG A 334 -21.51 -37.42 22.28
N PHE A 335 -22.25 -38.46 22.71
CA PHE A 335 -21.69 -39.74 23.13
C PHE A 335 -20.98 -40.46 21.98
N GLN A 336 -19.80 -41.02 22.26
CA GLN A 336 -18.98 -41.77 21.31
C GLN A 336 -18.48 -43.05 21.96
N ARG A 337 -19.01 -44.19 21.52
CA ARG A 337 -18.79 -45.51 22.14
C ARG A 337 -17.31 -45.92 22.20
N GLU A 338 -16.52 -45.54 21.19
CA GLU A 338 -15.12 -45.96 21.04
C GLU A 338 -14.12 -44.90 21.57
N LYS A 339 -14.61 -43.80 22.17
CA LYS A 339 -13.74 -42.74 22.70
C LYS A 339 -13.17 -43.17 24.05
N ILE A 340 -11.84 -43.17 24.17
CA ILE A 340 -11.13 -43.52 25.41
C ILE A 340 -11.36 -42.46 26.50
N MET A 341 -11.36 -41.18 26.12
CA MET A 341 -11.66 -40.06 27.00
C MET A 341 -13.19 -39.88 27.16
N PRO A 342 -13.66 -39.11 28.16
CA PRO A 342 -15.08 -38.94 28.44
C PRO A 342 -15.89 -38.53 27.20
N SER A 343 -17.11 -39.04 27.09
CA SER A 343 -18.06 -38.72 26.01
C SER A 343 -19.49 -38.68 26.56
N GLY A 344 -20.39 -37.94 25.91
CA GLY A 344 -21.77 -37.81 26.42
C GLY A 344 -21.90 -36.90 27.66
N HIS A 345 -20.85 -36.17 28.03
CA HIS A 345 -20.79 -35.32 29.24
C HIS A 345 -20.98 -33.84 28.91
N VAL A 346 -21.11 -33.01 29.94
CA VAL A 346 -21.02 -31.55 29.81
C VAL A 346 -19.57 -31.15 30.08
N PRO A 347 -18.87 -30.41 29.18
CA PRO A 347 -17.44 -30.11 29.33
C PRO A 347 -17.08 -29.50 30.69
N ARG A 348 -17.87 -28.52 31.14
CA ARG A 348 -17.68 -27.88 32.45
C ARG A 348 -17.84 -28.84 33.63
N ASP A 349 -18.78 -29.77 33.54
CA ASP A 349 -19.00 -30.76 34.60
C ASP A 349 -17.83 -31.75 34.70
N ALA A 350 -17.30 -32.22 33.55
CA ALA A 350 -16.11 -33.08 33.54
C ALA A 350 -14.86 -32.35 34.05
N ALA A 351 -14.75 -31.05 33.82
CA ALA A 351 -13.66 -30.23 34.37
C ALA A 351 -13.75 -30.07 35.90
N LEU A 352 -14.96 -29.86 36.44
CA LEU A 352 -15.18 -29.67 37.88
C LEU A 352 -15.17 -30.98 38.67
N HIS A 353 -15.59 -32.08 38.05
CA HIS A 353 -15.75 -33.38 38.70
C HIS A 353 -15.01 -34.51 37.96
N PRO A 354 -13.69 -34.41 37.76
CA PRO A 354 -12.93 -35.35 36.91
C PRO A 354 -13.01 -36.80 37.42
N ALA A 355 -13.10 -37.00 38.73
CA ALA A 355 -13.22 -38.32 39.35
C ALA A 355 -14.48 -39.08 38.91
N HIS A 356 -15.59 -38.39 38.62
CA HIS A 356 -16.83 -39.03 38.13
C HIS A 356 -16.66 -39.67 36.74
N TYR A 357 -15.64 -39.22 36.01
CA TYR A 357 -15.34 -39.65 34.65
C TYR A 357 -14.02 -40.41 34.56
N GLY A 358 -13.46 -40.83 35.69
CA GLY A 358 -12.23 -41.63 35.77
C GLY A 358 -10.94 -40.86 35.46
N GLY A 359 -10.96 -39.53 35.58
CA GLY A 359 -9.79 -38.68 35.37
C GLY A 359 -9.20 -38.11 36.66
N ILE A 360 -7.97 -37.61 36.58
CA ILE A 360 -7.27 -36.88 37.65
C ILE A 360 -7.13 -35.40 37.29
N ASP A 361 -7.19 -34.51 38.28
CA ASP A 361 -6.90 -33.09 38.04
C ASP A 361 -5.40 -32.89 37.78
N CYS A 362 -5.05 -32.44 36.57
CA CYS A 362 -3.67 -32.17 36.16
C CYS A 362 -3.31 -30.68 36.21
N PHE A 363 -4.13 -29.84 36.84
CA PHE A 363 -3.90 -28.40 36.92
C PHE A 363 -2.74 -28.05 37.84
N ILE A 364 -1.79 -27.27 37.34
CA ILE A 364 -0.63 -26.80 38.09
C ILE A 364 -0.94 -25.37 38.56
N ARG A 365 -1.14 -25.20 39.87
CA ARG A 365 -1.45 -23.90 40.48
C ARG A 365 -0.23 -22.97 40.45
N VAL A 366 -0.45 -21.73 40.05
CA VAL A 366 0.59 -20.69 39.99
C VAL A 366 0.16 -19.49 40.83
N PRO A 367 0.98 -19.00 41.77
CA PRO A 367 0.70 -17.78 42.53
C PRO A 367 0.57 -16.55 41.63
N ALA A 368 -0.36 -15.66 41.98
CA ALA A 368 -0.58 -14.41 41.23
C ALA A 368 0.68 -13.52 41.17
N SER A 369 1.51 -13.52 42.22
CA SER A 369 2.77 -12.74 42.25
C SER A 369 3.73 -13.17 41.15
N THR A 370 3.87 -14.47 40.89
CA THR A 370 4.74 -14.96 39.79
C THR A 370 4.18 -14.61 38.42
N VAL A 371 2.85 -14.56 38.26
CA VAL A 371 2.24 -14.10 37.01
C VAL A 371 2.52 -12.61 36.78
N SER A 372 2.51 -11.80 37.83
CA SER A 372 2.91 -10.38 37.79
C SER A 372 4.39 -10.21 37.45
N GLU A 373 5.29 -10.97 38.09
CA GLU A 373 6.74 -10.93 37.78
C GLU A 373 7.02 -11.32 36.33
N LEU A 374 6.40 -12.40 35.83
CA LEU A 374 6.53 -12.79 34.42
C LEU A 374 5.91 -11.76 33.46
N ARG A 375 4.89 -11.01 33.91
CA ARG A 375 4.32 -9.90 33.13
C ARG A 375 5.31 -8.75 32.99
N GLU A 376 6.03 -8.41 34.05
CA GLU A 376 7.08 -7.40 34.04
C GLU A 376 8.22 -7.80 33.09
N VAL A 377 8.73 -9.02 33.23
CA VAL A 377 9.77 -9.56 32.33
C VAL A 377 9.33 -9.53 30.87
N LEU A 378 8.12 -10.00 30.56
CA LEU A 378 7.62 -9.95 29.19
C LEU A 378 7.46 -8.51 28.69
N THR A 379 7.06 -7.59 29.56
CA THR A 379 6.92 -6.17 29.21
C THR A 379 8.26 -5.51 28.90
N GLU A 380 9.32 -5.86 29.63
CA GLU A 380 10.68 -5.39 29.34
C GLU A 380 11.21 -5.91 28.00
N GLU A 381 10.93 -7.17 27.69
CA GLU A 381 11.48 -7.85 26.50
C GLU A 381 10.76 -7.49 25.20
N VAL A 382 9.42 -7.39 25.23
CA VAL A 382 8.63 -7.14 24.00
C VAL A 382 7.78 -5.89 24.05
N GLY A 383 7.71 -5.18 25.17
CA GLY A 383 6.82 -4.03 25.37
C GLY A 383 5.52 -4.41 26.10
N PRO A 384 4.75 -3.41 26.56
CA PRO A 384 3.58 -3.62 27.42
C PRO A 384 2.42 -4.31 26.72
N ARG A 385 1.61 -5.02 27.51
CA ARG A 385 0.40 -5.74 27.05
C ARG A 385 -0.51 -4.84 26.23
N GLU A 386 -0.72 -3.61 26.67
CA GLU A 386 -1.62 -2.64 26.07
C GLU A 386 -1.17 -2.29 24.65
N GLN A 387 0.13 -2.19 24.38
CA GLN A 387 0.65 -1.92 23.04
C GLN A 387 0.34 -3.06 22.05
N HIS A 388 0.38 -4.31 22.50
CA HIS A 388 0.20 -5.48 21.64
C HIS A 388 -1.25 -5.94 21.50
N LEU A 389 -2.10 -5.61 22.48
CA LEU A 389 -3.52 -6.01 22.49
C LEU A 389 -4.49 -4.84 22.28
N ALA A 390 -4.02 -3.60 22.17
CA ALA A 390 -4.85 -2.48 21.75
C ALA A 390 -5.23 -2.56 20.27
N TRP A 391 -6.48 -2.22 19.98
CA TRP A 391 -7.03 -2.19 18.62
C TRP A 391 -6.86 -0.84 17.92
N VAL A 392 -6.73 0.23 18.71
CA VAL A 392 -6.52 1.61 18.28
C VAL A 392 -5.53 2.30 19.22
N THR A 393 -4.95 3.43 18.80
CA THR A 393 -4.08 4.22 19.67
C THR A 393 -4.90 4.95 20.74
N ALA A 394 -4.25 5.37 21.83
CA ALA A 394 -4.92 6.12 22.90
C ALA A 394 -5.55 7.43 22.38
N GLU A 395 -4.85 8.12 21.47
CA GLU A 395 -5.32 9.37 20.88
C GLU A 395 -6.58 9.14 20.03
N PHE A 396 -6.63 8.04 19.26
CA PHE A 396 -7.81 7.70 18.48
C PHE A 396 -8.97 7.25 19.38
N ASP A 397 -8.70 6.52 20.45
CA ASP A 397 -9.72 6.11 21.42
C ASP A 397 -10.39 7.33 22.06
N GLU A 398 -9.61 8.29 22.58
CA GLU A 398 -10.13 9.54 23.13
C GLU A 398 -10.97 10.31 22.12
N PHE A 399 -10.50 10.40 20.88
CA PHE A 399 -11.23 11.04 19.79
C PHE A 399 -12.53 10.31 19.43
N ALA A 400 -12.49 8.99 19.27
CA ALA A 400 -13.66 8.18 18.96
C ALA A 400 -14.69 8.21 20.10
N VAL A 401 -14.24 8.22 21.35
CA VAL A 401 -15.09 8.43 22.53
C VAL A 401 -15.78 9.78 22.41
N ALA A 402 -15.05 10.89 22.20
CA ALA A 402 -15.64 12.22 22.09
C ALA A 402 -16.71 12.31 20.99
N VAL A 403 -16.45 11.73 19.82
CA VAL A 403 -17.43 11.62 18.72
C VAL A 403 -18.63 10.76 19.13
N TYR A 404 -18.40 9.63 19.78
CA TYR A 404 -19.47 8.76 20.26
C TYR A 404 -20.35 9.46 21.32
N GLU A 405 -19.74 10.26 22.20
CA GLU A 405 -20.46 11.07 23.18
C GLU A 405 -21.31 12.16 22.52
N SER A 406 -20.80 12.85 21.50
CA SER A 406 -21.54 13.90 20.77
C SER A 406 -22.80 13.34 20.09
N LEU A 407 -22.75 12.08 19.66
CA LEU A 407 -23.89 11.37 19.06
C LEU A 407 -24.91 10.84 20.08
N GLY A 408 -24.72 11.13 21.37
CA GLY A 408 -25.61 10.72 22.46
C GLY A 408 -25.39 9.28 22.93
N LYS A 409 -24.19 8.72 22.71
CA LYS A 409 -23.80 7.36 23.13
C LYS A 409 -24.79 6.27 22.65
N PRO A 410 -25.07 6.18 21.34
CA PRO A 410 -26.04 5.23 20.81
C PRO A 410 -25.61 3.78 21.11
N LYS A 411 -26.53 2.95 21.62
CA LYS A 411 -26.23 1.55 21.96
C LYS A 411 -25.67 0.80 20.74
N ILE A 412 -24.44 0.29 20.90
CA ILE A 412 -23.77 -0.52 19.88
C ILE A 412 -24.09 -2.01 20.13
N THR A 413 -24.77 -2.64 19.18
CA THR A 413 -24.98 -4.09 19.07
C THR A 413 -24.50 -4.55 17.70
N LEU A 414 -24.50 -5.85 17.40
CA LEU A 414 -24.29 -6.28 16.03
C LEU A 414 -25.30 -5.60 15.09
N GLU A 415 -26.60 -5.61 15.39
CA GLU A 415 -27.59 -5.03 14.49
C GLU A 415 -27.38 -3.52 14.23
N SER A 416 -26.91 -2.76 15.23
CA SER A 416 -26.67 -1.32 15.10
C SER A 416 -25.24 -0.93 14.74
N SER A 417 -24.29 -1.87 14.66
CA SER A 417 -22.86 -1.55 14.54
C SER A 417 -22.53 -0.71 13.30
N TRP A 418 -23.13 -1.04 12.14
CA TRP A 418 -22.91 -0.32 10.90
C TRP A 418 -23.62 1.03 10.85
N SER A 419 -24.79 1.18 11.49
CA SER A 419 -25.45 2.48 11.56
C SER A 419 -24.75 3.44 12.51
N VAL A 420 -24.20 2.93 13.62
CA VAL A 420 -23.32 3.72 14.50
C VAL A 420 -22.02 4.08 13.78
N PHE A 421 -21.39 3.12 13.08
CA PHE A 421 -20.21 3.38 12.26
C PHE A 421 -20.47 4.52 11.27
N ALA A 422 -21.56 4.47 10.50
CA ALA A 422 -21.88 5.50 9.51
C ALA A 422 -22.05 6.88 10.15
N ARG A 423 -22.81 6.98 11.26
CA ARG A 423 -23.02 8.24 11.99
C ARG A 423 -21.72 8.81 12.56
N MET A 424 -20.86 7.97 13.12
CA MET A 424 -19.54 8.39 13.61
C MET A 424 -18.64 8.82 12.44
N SER A 425 -18.70 8.12 11.31
CA SER A 425 -17.95 8.46 10.11
C SER A 425 -18.33 9.84 9.57
N GLU A 426 -19.62 10.13 9.45
CA GLU A 426 -20.13 11.45 9.02
C GLU A 426 -19.65 12.57 9.95
N GLU A 427 -19.71 12.37 11.27
CA GLU A 427 -19.24 13.35 12.25
C GLU A 427 -17.73 13.56 12.16
N ILE A 428 -16.95 12.48 12.03
CA ILE A 428 -15.49 12.54 11.86
C ILE A 428 -15.11 13.27 10.58
N GLU A 429 -15.82 13.01 9.48
CA GLU A 429 -15.60 13.68 8.21
C GLU A 429 -15.97 15.17 8.28
N GLY A 430 -17.08 15.51 8.94
CA GLY A 430 -17.45 16.89 9.23
C GLY A 430 -16.39 17.62 10.06
N LEU A 431 -15.84 16.95 11.08
CA LEU A 431 -14.71 17.48 11.86
C LEU A 431 -13.45 17.60 11.00
N ALA A 432 -13.10 16.60 10.19
CA ALA A 432 -11.91 16.63 9.32
C ALA A 432 -11.98 17.76 8.28
N LEU A 433 -13.16 18.00 7.70
CA LEU A 433 -13.42 19.15 6.83
C LEU A 433 -13.30 20.48 7.59
N ALA A 434 -13.74 20.53 8.84
CA ALA A 434 -13.51 21.67 9.74
C ALA A 434 -12.04 21.81 10.20
N TYR A 435 -11.22 20.75 10.07
CA TYR A 435 -9.81 20.68 10.48
C TYR A 435 -8.83 20.62 9.30
N ARG A 436 -9.13 21.26 8.16
CA ARG A 436 -8.07 21.74 7.24
C ARG A 436 -7.25 22.82 7.95
N ARG A 437 -6.38 22.41 8.87
CA ARG A 437 -5.61 23.32 9.75
C ARG A 437 -4.47 24.06 9.04
N LEU A 438 -4.22 23.74 7.77
CA LEU A 438 -3.27 24.43 6.90
C LEU A 438 -4.03 24.83 5.62
N GLY A 439 -4.60 26.04 5.63
CA GLY A 439 -5.28 26.65 4.50
C GLY A 439 -4.51 27.84 3.95
N LEU A 440 -5.17 28.59 3.06
CA LEU A 440 -4.59 29.73 2.37
C LEU A 440 -4.03 30.79 3.34
N LEU A 441 -4.76 31.09 4.42
CA LEU A 441 -4.35 32.09 5.41
C LEU A 441 -3.08 31.65 6.15
N GLU A 442 -3.00 30.38 6.56
CA GLU A 442 -1.83 29.83 7.23
C GLU A 442 -0.60 29.83 6.31
N TYR A 443 -0.75 29.47 5.04
CA TYR A 443 0.35 29.54 4.07
C TYR A 443 0.84 30.97 3.84
N LEU A 444 -0.07 31.93 3.67
CA LEU A 444 0.30 33.33 3.43
C LEU A 444 0.98 33.96 4.66
N ASN A 445 0.49 33.66 5.87
CA ASN A 445 1.18 34.05 7.10
C ASN A 445 2.57 33.43 7.17
N TRP A 446 2.71 32.16 6.83
CA TRP A 446 4.00 31.48 6.84
C TRP A 446 4.98 32.07 5.82
N VAL A 447 4.50 32.46 4.64
CA VAL A 447 5.29 33.15 3.62
C VAL A 447 5.83 34.48 4.17
N GLU A 448 5.01 35.28 4.87
CA GLU A 448 5.48 36.52 5.51
C GLU A 448 6.46 36.26 6.66
N ASP A 449 6.20 35.26 7.50
CA ASP A 449 7.10 34.85 8.59
C ASP A 449 8.48 34.43 8.07
N LEU A 450 8.53 33.82 6.88
CA LEU A 450 9.76 33.45 6.17
C LEU A 450 10.39 34.61 5.39
N ALA A 451 9.72 35.77 5.31
CA ALA A 451 10.04 36.86 4.39
C ALA A 451 10.21 36.38 2.93
N ALA A 452 9.37 35.42 2.52
CA ALA A 452 9.36 34.84 1.20
C ALA A 452 8.42 35.59 0.24
N VAL A 453 8.53 35.28 -1.05
CA VAL A 453 7.60 35.74 -2.09
C VAL A 453 6.78 34.54 -2.54
N PRO A 454 5.43 34.59 -2.51
CA PRO A 454 4.61 33.46 -2.94
C PRO A 454 4.56 33.35 -4.47
N ILE A 455 4.60 32.11 -4.95
CA ILE A 455 4.14 31.71 -6.28
C ILE A 455 2.86 30.90 -6.04
N LEU A 456 1.70 31.47 -6.40
CA LEU A 456 0.39 30.87 -6.12
C LEU A 456 -0.05 30.02 -7.31
N GLY A 457 -0.10 28.70 -7.14
CA GLY A 457 -0.77 27.81 -8.08
C GLY A 457 -2.29 27.92 -7.93
N VAL A 458 -2.99 28.18 -9.03
CA VAL A 458 -4.46 28.20 -9.08
C VAL A 458 -4.97 27.06 -9.94
N TRP A 459 -6.08 26.47 -9.53
CA TRP A 459 -6.68 25.36 -10.26
C TRP A 459 -7.33 25.85 -11.56
N ASP A 460 -7.08 25.15 -12.68
CA ASP A 460 -7.37 25.68 -14.02
C ASP A 460 -8.27 24.79 -14.89
N GLY A 461 -8.99 23.83 -14.28
CA GLY A 461 -9.95 22.98 -15.00
C GLY A 461 -9.55 21.51 -15.16
N ILE A 462 -8.39 21.09 -14.65
CA ILE A 462 -7.91 19.70 -14.75
C ILE A 462 -7.84 19.02 -13.38
N SER A 463 -8.26 17.75 -13.31
CA SER A 463 -8.06 16.92 -12.12
C SER A 463 -7.36 15.62 -12.49
N ILE A 464 -6.50 15.16 -11.60
CA ILE A 464 -5.79 13.89 -11.76
C ILE A 464 -6.74 12.72 -11.45
N ALA A 465 -6.75 11.72 -12.32
CA ALA A 465 -7.39 10.43 -12.06
C ALA A 465 -6.34 9.30 -12.08
N ASN A 466 -6.46 8.34 -12.99
CA ASN A 466 -5.45 7.28 -13.12
C ASN A 466 -4.22 7.84 -13.85
N TYR A 467 -3.09 7.99 -13.16
CA TYR A 467 -1.82 8.42 -13.77
C TYR A 467 -1.34 7.51 -14.90
N SER A 468 -1.75 6.24 -14.95
CA SER A 468 -1.42 5.33 -16.06
C SER A 468 -2.31 5.52 -17.29
N GLU A 469 -3.39 6.30 -17.19
CA GLU A 469 -4.38 6.50 -18.24
C GLU A 469 -4.82 7.97 -18.28
N LEU A 470 -3.98 8.85 -18.85
CA LEU A 470 -4.22 10.30 -18.92
C LEU A 470 -5.59 10.68 -19.49
N SER A 471 -6.15 9.87 -20.41
CA SER A 471 -7.48 10.09 -20.99
C SER A 471 -8.63 9.96 -20.00
N THR A 472 -8.39 9.43 -18.80
CA THR A 472 -9.39 9.30 -17.72
C THR A 472 -9.46 10.53 -16.83
N TRP A 473 -8.55 11.49 -17.00
CA TRP A 473 -8.50 12.69 -16.18
C TRP A 473 -9.73 13.55 -16.46
N PRO A 474 -10.49 13.95 -15.42
CA PRO A 474 -11.56 14.92 -15.59
C PRO A 474 -11.00 16.26 -16.05
N ILE A 475 -11.56 16.76 -17.16
CA ILE A 475 -11.24 18.07 -17.71
C ILE A 475 -12.56 18.83 -17.86
N VAL A 476 -12.64 20.02 -17.29
CA VAL A 476 -13.82 20.87 -17.38
C VAL A 476 -13.97 21.39 -18.79
N PRO A 477 -15.11 21.16 -19.47
CA PRO A 477 -15.39 21.74 -20.77
C PRO A 477 -15.33 23.27 -20.73
N GLU A 478 -14.88 23.90 -21.82
CA GLU A 478 -14.76 25.37 -21.92
C GLU A 478 -16.01 26.13 -21.45
N ALA A 479 -17.20 25.66 -21.84
CA ALA A 479 -18.47 26.29 -21.48
C ALA A 479 -18.83 26.20 -19.98
N GLU A 480 -18.13 25.35 -19.22
CA GLU A 480 -18.36 25.09 -17.80
C GLU A 480 -17.24 25.65 -16.91
N LEU A 481 -16.24 26.34 -17.48
CA LEU A 481 -15.11 26.89 -16.71
C LEU A 481 -15.47 28.07 -15.81
N GLN A 482 -16.54 28.82 -16.11
CA GLN A 482 -16.81 30.10 -15.46
C GLN A 482 -16.87 30.04 -13.92
N PRO A 483 -17.54 29.07 -13.28
CA PRO A 483 -17.57 28.99 -11.82
C PRO A 483 -16.18 28.87 -11.19
N TYR A 484 -15.26 28.18 -11.86
CA TYR A 484 -13.89 27.96 -11.37
C TYR A 484 -13.01 29.20 -11.56
N ILE A 485 -13.25 29.95 -12.64
CA ILE A 485 -12.66 31.27 -12.83
C ILE A 485 -13.13 32.21 -11.71
N ASP A 486 -14.43 32.20 -11.39
CA ASP A 486 -14.99 33.03 -10.31
C ASP A 486 -14.38 32.67 -8.95
N ASP A 487 -14.16 31.37 -8.67
CA ASP A 487 -13.47 30.91 -7.47
C ASP A 487 -12.04 31.46 -7.38
N VAL A 488 -11.26 31.40 -8.47
CA VAL A 488 -9.91 31.99 -8.52
C VAL A 488 -9.95 33.50 -8.31
N LEU A 489 -10.91 34.21 -8.92
CA LEU A 489 -11.05 35.66 -8.72
C LEU A 489 -11.45 36.02 -7.29
N ALA A 490 -12.20 35.16 -6.60
CA ALA A 490 -12.55 35.30 -5.19
C ALA A 490 -11.35 34.99 -4.28
N GLU A 491 -10.54 33.97 -4.60
CA GLU A 491 -9.27 33.68 -3.93
C GLU A 491 -8.32 34.88 -4.03
N LEU A 492 -8.12 35.43 -5.22
CA LEU A 492 -7.28 36.61 -5.41
C LEU A 492 -7.84 37.84 -4.67
N GLU A 493 -9.16 38.02 -4.63
CA GLU A 493 -9.81 39.09 -3.86
C GLU A 493 -9.61 38.93 -2.35
N PHE A 494 -9.60 37.69 -1.85
CA PHE A 494 -9.25 37.39 -0.46
C PHE A 494 -7.80 37.75 -0.16
N ILE A 495 -6.86 37.46 -1.06
CA ILE A 495 -5.42 37.72 -0.88
C ILE A 495 -5.09 39.21 -0.96
N THR A 496 -5.54 39.90 -2.02
CA THR A 496 -5.07 41.26 -2.35
C THR A 496 -6.13 42.35 -2.14
N GLY A 497 -7.39 41.99 -1.95
CA GLY A 497 -8.50 42.94 -1.86
C GLY A 497 -8.45 43.81 -0.60
N ASP A 498 -9.00 45.03 -0.73
CA ASP A 498 -9.12 45.98 0.38
C ASP A 498 -10.20 45.55 1.38
N ALA A 499 -9.84 45.54 2.67
CA ALA A 499 -10.70 45.04 3.75
C ALA A 499 -12.02 45.81 3.93
N LYS A 500 -12.15 47.00 3.36
CA LYS A 500 -13.33 47.87 3.53
C LYS A 500 -14.27 47.79 2.32
N SER A 501 -13.75 47.50 1.14
CA SER A 501 -14.48 47.61 -0.12
C SER A 501 -14.72 46.29 -0.86
N THR A 502 -13.97 45.22 -0.58
CA THR A 502 -14.18 43.90 -1.22
C THR A 502 -14.72 42.86 -0.25
N GLU A 503 -15.46 41.86 -0.75
CA GLU A 503 -16.01 40.80 0.11
C GLU A 503 -14.90 39.84 0.57
N GLY A 504 -13.97 39.50 -0.33
CA GLY A 504 -12.78 38.72 0.04
C GLY A 504 -11.91 39.42 1.08
N GLY A 505 -11.70 40.73 0.95
CA GLY A 505 -10.94 41.53 1.92
C GLY A 505 -11.62 41.60 3.29
N LYS A 506 -12.95 41.79 3.32
CA LYS A 506 -13.72 41.76 4.58
C LYS A 506 -13.63 40.39 5.26
N LEU A 507 -13.69 39.30 4.48
CA LEU A 507 -13.54 37.94 5.01
C LEU A 507 -12.16 37.76 5.62
N ARG A 508 -11.08 38.11 4.91
CA ARG A 508 -9.70 38.07 5.41
C ARG A 508 -9.55 38.87 6.71
N ALA A 509 -10.11 40.08 6.77
CA ALA A 509 -10.09 40.92 7.96
C ALA A 509 -10.84 40.29 9.15
N SER A 510 -12.00 39.65 8.89
CA SER A 510 -12.75 38.93 9.93
C SER A 510 -11.99 37.74 10.53
N LEU A 511 -11.04 37.18 9.78
CA LEU A 511 -10.14 36.10 10.21
C LEU A 511 -8.87 36.63 10.90
N GLY A 512 -8.79 37.93 11.19
CA GLY A 512 -7.69 38.54 11.94
C GLY A 512 -6.59 39.16 11.08
N ARG A 513 -6.77 39.25 9.74
CA ARG A 513 -5.81 39.86 8.83
C ARG A 513 -6.43 41.00 8.00
N GLU A 514 -6.31 42.23 8.47
CA GLU A 514 -6.83 43.41 7.75
C GLU A 514 -6.00 43.74 6.49
N GLU A 515 -4.67 43.69 6.59
CA GLU A 515 -3.78 44.06 5.48
C GLU A 515 -3.79 43.01 4.35
N PRO A 516 -3.78 43.42 3.07
CA PRO A 516 -3.59 42.49 1.96
C PRO A 516 -2.22 41.81 2.02
N TYR A 517 -2.10 40.64 1.40
CA TYR A 517 -0.81 39.98 1.20
C TYR A 517 -0.17 40.43 -0.11
N ALA A 518 1.16 40.44 -0.14
CA ALA A 518 1.90 40.65 -1.37
C ALA A 518 1.81 39.41 -2.26
N LEU A 519 1.31 39.58 -3.49
CA LEU A 519 1.26 38.54 -4.51
C LEU A 519 1.68 39.12 -5.85
N ARG A 520 2.63 38.45 -6.51
CA ARG A 520 3.11 38.84 -7.86
C ARG A 520 2.93 37.71 -8.86
N PHE A 521 3.25 36.48 -8.47
CA PHE A 521 3.30 35.35 -9.38
C PHE A 521 2.08 34.45 -9.21
N ILE A 522 1.42 34.13 -10.32
CA ILE A 522 0.33 33.18 -10.37
C ILE A 522 0.68 32.09 -11.39
N GLU A 523 0.72 30.85 -10.95
CA GLU A 523 0.86 29.69 -11.81
C GLU A 523 -0.52 29.15 -12.16
N ILE A 524 -0.82 29.06 -13.46
CA ILE A 524 -2.14 28.67 -13.96
C ILE A 524 -2.11 27.17 -14.21
N GLY A 525 -2.73 26.40 -13.32
CA GLY A 525 -2.70 24.94 -13.36
C GLY A 525 -1.40 24.37 -12.77
N ASN A 526 -1.13 23.11 -13.11
CA ASN A 526 0.06 22.36 -12.69
C ASN A 526 0.25 21.16 -13.64
N GLU A 527 1.44 21.04 -14.22
CA GLU A 527 1.80 19.96 -15.18
C GLU A 527 0.82 19.80 -16.36
N ASP A 528 0.30 20.90 -16.89
CA ASP A 528 -0.65 20.89 -18.00
C ASP A 528 -0.07 20.40 -19.32
N PHE A 529 1.23 20.18 -19.41
CA PHE A 529 1.83 19.40 -20.49
C PHE A 529 1.20 18.00 -20.66
N PHE A 530 0.56 17.43 -19.62
CA PHE A 530 -0.21 16.18 -19.75
C PHE A 530 -1.54 16.35 -20.53
N GLN A 531 -2.06 17.57 -20.63
CA GLN A 531 -3.30 17.91 -21.35
C GLN A 531 -3.14 19.18 -22.19
N ALA A 532 -2.02 19.25 -22.92
CA ALA A 532 -1.59 20.44 -23.66
C ALA A 532 -2.65 20.94 -24.65
N ASP A 533 -3.40 20.04 -25.28
CA ASP A 533 -4.44 20.39 -26.27
C ASP A 533 -5.53 21.28 -25.66
N THR A 534 -6.05 20.92 -24.49
CA THR A 534 -7.12 21.71 -23.82
C THR A 534 -6.57 22.96 -23.14
N TYR A 535 -5.33 22.87 -22.62
CA TYR A 535 -4.64 23.99 -22.00
C TYR A 535 -4.43 25.13 -23.01
N ALA A 536 -3.87 24.80 -24.18
CA ALA A 536 -3.60 25.74 -25.25
C ALA A 536 -4.88 26.20 -25.98
N ALA A 537 -5.89 25.32 -26.10
CA ALA A 537 -7.12 25.66 -26.80
C ALA A 537 -7.99 26.69 -26.07
N TYR A 538 -8.14 26.58 -24.74
CA TYR A 538 -9.05 27.48 -24.02
C TYR A 538 -8.71 27.73 -22.55
N ARG A 539 -8.17 26.78 -21.77
CA ARG A 539 -8.01 26.94 -20.31
C ARG A 539 -7.07 28.09 -19.96
N TRP A 540 -5.85 28.08 -20.51
CA TRP A 540 -4.87 29.16 -20.30
C TRP A 540 -5.45 30.55 -20.63
N GLN A 541 -6.07 30.68 -21.80
CA GLN A 541 -6.64 31.94 -22.24
C GLN A 541 -7.76 32.42 -21.31
N ALA A 542 -8.66 31.52 -20.93
CA ALA A 542 -9.82 31.83 -20.11
C ALA A 542 -9.40 32.37 -18.74
N PHE A 543 -8.49 31.67 -18.04
CA PHE A 543 -8.02 32.11 -16.73
C PHE A 543 -7.18 33.39 -16.81
N THR A 544 -6.18 33.45 -17.68
CA THR A 544 -5.31 34.63 -17.78
C THR A 544 -6.08 35.88 -18.23
N SER A 545 -7.01 35.76 -19.18
CA SER A 545 -7.81 36.90 -19.65
C SER A 545 -8.80 37.39 -18.59
N ALA A 546 -9.39 36.48 -17.80
CA ALA A 546 -10.31 36.86 -16.73
C ALA A 546 -9.57 37.56 -15.57
N ILE A 547 -8.41 37.02 -15.17
CA ILE A 547 -7.59 37.61 -14.10
C ILE A 547 -7.05 38.98 -14.56
N GLU A 548 -6.48 39.07 -15.76
CA GLU A 548 -5.98 40.34 -16.31
C GLU A 548 -7.11 41.36 -16.51
N GLY A 549 -8.32 40.89 -16.84
CA GLY A 549 -9.51 41.74 -16.94
C GLY A 549 -9.95 42.36 -15.60
N LYS A 550 -9.85 41.61 -14.50
CA LYS A 550 -10.21 42.10 -13.14
C LYS A 550 -9.06 42.86 -12.47
N TYR A 551 -7.81 42.45 -12.71
CA TYR A 551 -6.60 42.96 -12.05
C TYR A 551 -5.51 43.34 -13.08
N PRO A 552 -5.75 44.32 -13.96
CA PRO A 552 -4.87 44.62 -15.09
C PRO A 552 -3.46 45.01 -14.64
N GLY A 553 -2.45 44.30 -15.16
CA GLY A 553 -1.03 44.52 -14.91
C GLY A 553 -0.55 44.25 -13.49
N GLN A 554 -1.36 43.60 -12.64
CA GLN A 554 -0.98 43.33 -11.24
C GLN A 554 -0.17 42.05 -11.06
N PHE A 555 -0.38 41.03 -11.92
CA PHE A 555 0.20 39.71 -11.76
C PHE A 555 1.04 39.28 -12.97
N GLU A 556 1.99 38.39 -12.72
CA GLU A 556 2.81 37.73 -13.73
C GLU A 556 2.43 36.24 -13.78
N PHE A 557 1.92 35.80 -14.93
CA PHE A 557 1.44 34.42 -15.11
C PHE A 557 2.56 33.46 -15.50
N LEU A 558 2.59 32.30 -14.85
CA LEU A 558 3.43 31.15 -15.17
C LEU A 558 2.58 30.09 -15.88
N ALA A 559 3.01 29.66 -17.06
CA ALA A 559 2.42 28.54 -17.77
C ALA A 559 3.03 27.21 -17.31
N THR A 560 2.24 26.14 -17.35
CA THR A 560 2.63 24.78 -16.93
C THR A 560 2.68 23.78 -18.10
N SER A 561 2.66 24.29 -19.33
CA SER A 561 2.84 23.52 -20.57
C SER A 561 4.32 23.25 -20.86
N LEU A 562 4.63 22.57 -21.97
CA LEU A 562 6.00 22.52 -22.48
C LEU A 562 6.41 23.84 -23.16
N PRO A 563 7.70 24.21 -23.18
CA PRO A 563 8.16 25.48 -23.76
C PRO A 563 7.85 25.69 -25.25
N ASP A 564 7.72 24.61 -26.02
CA ASP A 564 7.38 24.63 -27.44
C ASP A 564 5.86 24.75 -27.70
N THR A 565 5.04 24.69 -26.66
CA THR A 565 3.59 24.85 -26.76
C THR A 565 3.24 26.31 -27.01
N THR A 566 2.56 26.59 -28.13
CA THR A 566 2.09 27.94 -28.46
C THR A 566 0.81 28.25 -27.69
N LEU A 567 0.85 29.27 -26.83
CA LEU A 567 -0.30 29.73 -26.04
C LEU A 567 -0.80 31.10 -26.51
N THR A 568 -2.09 31.36 -26.32
CA THR A 568 -2.72 32.66 -26.54
C THR A 568 -3.42 33.11 -25.25
N PRO A 569 -3.05 34.25 -24.62
CA PRO A 569 -1.89 35.09 -24.95
C PRO A 569 -0.55 34.34 -24.75
N ALA A 570 0.53 34.83 -25.35
CA ALA A 570 1.85 34.23 -25.15
C ALA A 570 2.27 34.34 -23.68
N TYR A 571 2.85 33.29 -23.11
CA TYR A 571 3.33 33.28 -21.74
C TYR A 571 4.62 34.10 -21.60
N GLN A 572 4.79 34.74 -20.43
CA GLN A 572 6.03 35.42 -20.07
C GLN A 572 6.92 34.55 -19.20
N ARG A 573 6.32 33.64 -18.43
CA ARG A 573 7.01 32.69 -17.56
C ARG A 573 6.45 31.30 -17.76
N ILE A 574 7.29 30.32 -17.52
CA ILE A 574 6.94 28.90 -17.62
C ILE A 574 7.56 28.15 -16.45
N ASP A 575 6.81 27.20 -15.90
CA ASP A 575 7.33 26.23 -14.95
C ASP A 575 7.88 25.00 -15.68
N PHE A 576 9.04 24.53 -15.24
CA PHE A 576 9.73 23.37 -15.73
C PHE A 576 10.02 22.38 -14.60
N HIS A 577 9.53 21.16 -14.78
CA HIS A 577 9.69 20.07 -13.83
C HIS A 577 10.67 19.03 -14.34
N GLN A 578 11.57 18.56 -13.48
CA GLN A 578 12.46 17.46 -13.81
C GLN A 578 12.84 16.58 -12.63
N TYR A 579 12.38 15.33 -12.69
CA TYR A 579 12.85 14.24 -11.85
C TYR A 579 13.72 13.30 -12.68
N ASN A 580 14.97 13.09 -12.29
CA ASN A 580 15.89 12.28 -13.10
C ASN A 580 17.04 11.67 -12.31
N SER A 581 18.01 11.08 -13.00
CA SER A 581 19.22 10.50 -12.41
C SER A 581 20.36 11.50 -12.29
N PRO A 582 21.41 11.21 -11.48
CA PRO A 582 22.57 12.08 -11.39
C PRO A 582 23.17 12.41 -12.77
N SER A 583 23.27 11.42 -13.66
CA SER A 583 23.83 11.56 -15.01
C SER A 583 23.05 12.57 -15.85
N TRP A 584 21.72 12.58 -15.75
CA TRP A 584 20.91 13.54 -16.48
C TRP A 584 21.18 14.97 -16.01
N PHE A 585 21.23 15.21 -14.70
CA PHE A 585 21.48 16.55 -14.15
C PHE A 585 22.85 17.08 -14.55
N THR A 586 23.89 16.23 -14.52
CA THR A 586 25.23 16.62 -14.98
C THR A 586 25.26 16.92 -16.48
N ASN A 587 24.59 16.11 -17.30
CA ASN A 587 24.56 16.31 -18.75
C ASN A 587 23.76 17.55 -19.17
N ASN A 588 22.76 17.93 -18.36
CA ASN A 588 21.87 19.07 -18.64
C ASN A 588 22.27 20.34 -17.87
N SER A 589 23.44 20.38 -17.25
CA SER A 589 23.96 21.58 -16.54
C SER A 589 24.24 22.79 -17.47
N PHE A 590 24.15 22.60 -18.78
CA PHE A 590 24.30 23.62 -19.82
C PHE A 590 22.99 23.91 -20.58
N MET A 591 21.86 23.32 -20.16
CA MET A 591 20.57 23.41 -20.87
C MET A 591 20.11 24.86 -21.10
N PHE A 592 20.36 25.75 -20.14
CA PHE A 592 19.90 27.14 -20.21
C PHE A 592 20.83 28.07 -20.99
N ASP A 593 22.05 27.64 -21.30
CA ASP A 593 23.08 28.45 -21.94
C ASP A 593 22.67 28.90 -23.35
N GLU A 594 21.89 28.08 -24.07
CA GLU A 594 21.41 28.38 -25.41
C GLU A 594 19.94 28.84 -25.46
N TYR A 595 19.27 28.97 -24.30
CA TYR A 595 17.86 29.36 -24.26
C TYR A 595 17.65 30.78 -24.83
N PRO A 596 16.56 31.07 -25.57
CA PRO A 596 16.33 32.40 -26.13
C PRO A 596 16.21 33.51 -25.07
N ARG A 597 16.99 34.59 -25.21
CA ARG A 597 16.88 35.81 -24.37
C ARG A 597 15.86 36.79 -24.97
N ASN A 598 14.63 36.32 -25.15
CA ASN A 598 13.53 37.05 -25.78
C ASN A 598 12.56 37.70 -24.77
N GLY A 599 12.86 37.60 -23.47
CA GLY A 599 12.03 38.11 -22.37
C GLY A 599 11.26 37.03 -21.61
N SER A 600 11.11 35.82 -22.17
CA SER A 600 10.53 34.69 -21.44
C SER A 600 11.48 34.19 -20.35
N LYS A 601 10.94 33.83 -19.19
CA LYS A 601 11.73 33.36 -18.04
C LYS A 601 11.26 32.01 -17.52
N TRP A 602 12.18 31.27 -16.90
CA TRP A 602 11.93 29.94 -16.36
C TRP A 602 11.83 29.97 -14.84
N PHE A 603 10.78 29.37 -14.33
CA PHE A 603 10.75 28.80 -13.00
C PHE A 603 11.12 27.33 -13.14
N VAL A 604 12.13 26.86 -12.42
CA VAL A 604 12.39 25.41 -12.30
C VAL A 604 11.72 24.95 -11.01
N GLY A 605 10.40 24.83 -11.03
CA GLY A 605 9.56 24.68 -9.85
C GLY A 605 9.64 23.33 -9.18
N GLU A 606 10.00 22.30 -9.94
CA GLU A 606 10.24 20.97 -9.39
C GLU A 606 11.51 20.37 -9.97
N TYR A 607 12.48 20.04 -9.12
CA TYR A 607 13.57 19.18 -9.54
C TYR A 607 14.16 18.35 -8.41
N ALA A 608 14.53 17.10 -8.73
CA ALA A 608 15.30 16.24 -7.83
C ALA A 608 15.96 15.09 -8.58
N VAL A 609 17.12 14.66 -8.07
CA VAL A 609 17.65 13.34 -8.37
C VAL A 609 16.81 12.32 -7.61
N THR A 610 16.02 11.53 -8.33
CA THR A 610 15.08 10.57 -7.72
C THR A 610 15.56 9.13 -7.76
N SER A 611 16.39 8.76 -8.73
CA SER A 611 16.77 7.38 -8.98
C SER A 611 18.16 7.27 -9.59
N THR A 612 18.85 6.16 -9.34
CA THR A 612 20.08 5.78 -10.07
C THR A 612 19.79 4.89 -11.28
N ASN A 613 18.53 4.64 -11.60
CA ASN A 613 18.10 3.84 -12.74
C ASN A 613 17.46 4.71 -13.82
N ASP A 614 18.25 5.04 -14.85
CA ASP A 614 17.85 5.88 -15.98
C ASP A 614 16.66 5.33 -16.78
N THR A 615 16.40 4.02 -16.68
CA THR A 615 15.30 3.36 -17.41
C THR A 615 14.02 3.22 -16.60
N ASN A 616 14.07 3.45 -15.29
CA ASN A 616 12.92 3.34 -14.39
C ASN A 616 13.02 4.36 -13.24
N LEU A 617 12.92 5.64 -13.60
CA LEU A 617 13.08 6.77 -12.67
C LEU A 617 12.05 6.76 -11.54
N LEU A 618 10.83 6.26 -11.81
CA LEU A 618 9.72 6.18 -10.86
C LEU A 618 9.52 4.78 -10.27
N GLY A 619 10.52 3.90 -10.42
CA GLY A 619 10.50 2.55 -9.86
C GLY A 619 10.46 2.53 -8.33
N ASP A 620 10.42 1.33 -7.77
CA ASP A 620 10.55 1.12 -6.32
C ASP A 620 12.02 1.25 -5.86
N ILE A 621 12.22 1.34 -4.54
CA ILE A 621 13.56 1.46 -3.93
C ILE A 621 14.51 0.34 -4.40
N PRO A 622 14.10 -0.95 -4.43
CA PRO A 622 14.93 -2.02 -4.99
C PRO A 622 15.33 -1.83 -6.46
N SER A 623 14.53 -1.12 -7.25
CA SER A 623 14.78 -0.84 -8.67
C SER A 623 15.67 0.39 -8.91
N GLY A 624 16.20 1.03 -7.87
CA GLY A 624 17.13 2.16 -7.96
C GLY A 624 16.57 3.50 -7.48
N ARG A 625 15.31 3.55 -7.02
CA ARG A 625 14.73 4.75 -6.41
C ARG A 625 15.44 5.09 -5.11
N LEU A 626 15.76 6.37 -4.91
CA LEU A 626 16.46 6.83 -3.72
C LEU A 626 15.47 7.01 -2.56
N PRO A 627 15.72 6.39 -1.39
CA PRO A 627 14.89 6.60 -0.20
C PRO A 627 15.17 7.95 0.49
N TYR A 628 16.39 8.47 0.33
CA TYR A 628 16.87 9.76 0.83
C TYR A 628 17.80 10.38 -0.24
N PRO A 629 17.95 11.70 -0.30
CA PRO A 629 18.93 12.30 -1.18
C PRO A 629 20.35 11.91 -0.77
N THR A 630 21.21 11.65 -1.77
CA THR A 630 22.58 11.16 -1.57
C THR A 630 23.60 12.22 -1.92
N LEU A 631 24.86 12.06 -1.51
CA LEU A 631 25.94 13.00 -1.86
C LEU A 631 26.17 13.08 -3.38
N GLN A 632 26.11 11.94 -4.09
CA GLN A 632 26.20 11.91 -5.56
C GLN A 632 25.04 12.67 -6.21
N GLY A 633 23.80 12.44 -5.74
CA GLY A 633 22.63 13.16 -6.24
C GLY A 633 22.74 14.66 -5.99
N ALA A 634 23.11 15.05 -4.77
CA ALA A 634 23.29 16.45 -4.39
C ALA A 634 24.40 17.16 -5.19
N ALA A 635 25.51 16.48 -5.50
CA ALA A 635 26.55 17.03 -6.37
C ALA A 635 26.05 17.22 -7.82
N ALA A 636 25.27 16.28 -8.34
CA ALA A 636 24.67 16.41 -9.67
C ALA A 636 23.62 17.54 -9.74
N GLU A 637 22.78 17.67 -8.72
CA GLU A 637 21.84 18.78 -8.55
C GLU A 637 22.59 20.11 -8.47
N ALA A 638 23.68 20.19 -7.70
CA ALA A 638 24.52 21.37 -7.62
C ALA A 638 25.14 21.73 -8.97
N ALA A 639 25.56 20.74 -9.77
CA ALA A 639 26.05 20.98 -11.13
C ALA A 639 24.97 21.68 -11.97
N PHE A 640 23.73 21.17 -11.94
CA PHE A 640 22.59 21.79 -12.61
C PHE A 640 22.28 23.20 -12.08
N MET A 641 22.38 23.41 -10.77
CA MET A 641 22.23 24.72 -10.14
C MET A 641 23.28 25.73 -10.58
N THR A 642 24.51 25.32 -10.89
CA THR A 642 25.49 26.25 -11.48
C THR A 642 25.06 26.72 -12.88
N GLY A 643 24.40 25.85 -13.66
CA GLY A 643 23.73 26.21 -14.90
C GLY A 643 22.60 27.22 -14.70
N MET A 644 21.73 26.98 -13.70
CA MET A 644 20.65 27.92 -13.36
C MET A 644 21.20 29.29 -12.92
N GLU A 645 22.22 29.33 -12.06
CA GLU A 645 22.80 30.60 -11.59
C GLU A 645 23.50 31.37 -12.70
N ARG A 646 24.29 30.68 -13.54
CA ARG A 646 24.95 31.27 -14.71
C ARG A 646 23.96 31.91 -15.68
N ASN A 647 22.77 31.33 -15.79
CA ASN A 647 21.69 31.78 -16.68
C ASN A 647 20.53 32.42 -15.91
N SER A 648 20.82 33.10 -14.81
CA SER A 648 19.79 33.76 -13.98
C SER A 648 19.14 34.98 -14.65
N ASP A 649 19.62 35.37 -15.83
CA ASP A 649 18.91 36.26 -16.76
C ASP A 649 17.62 35.64 -17.30
N VAL A 650 17.62 34.31 -17.47
CA VAL A 650 16.48 33.49 -17.94
C VAL A 650 15.80 32.75 -16.79
N VAL A 651 16.56 32.07 -15.92
CA VAL A 651 16.03 31.30 -14.78
C VAL A 651 15.84 32.23 -13.58
N PHE A 652 14.60 32.57 -13.26
CA PHE A 652 14.33 33.57 -12.20
C PHE A 652 14.07 32.96 -10.82
N ALA A 653 13.69 31.68 -10.76
CA ALA A 653 13.43 30.95 -9.54
C ALA A 653 13.65 29.44 -9.76
N SER A 654 13.93 28.71 -8.67
CA SER A 654 13.96 27.25 -8.67
C SER A 654 13.57 26.70 -7.30
N ALA A 655 12.97 25.51 -7.27
CA ALA A 655 12.57 24.82 -6.06
C ALA A 655 12.79 23.30 -6.15
N TYR A 656 13.45 22.73 -5.13
CA TYR A 656 13.57 21.28 -5.01
C TYR A 656 12.24 20.69 -4.57
N ALA A 657 11.84 19.56 -5.15
CA ALA A 657 10.61 18.88 -4.80
C ALA A 657 10.81 17.36 -4.57
N PRO A 658 10.09 16.75 -3.61
CA PRO A 658 9.20 17.38 -2.63
C PRO A 658 9.94 17.89 -1.37
N SER A 659 9.31 18.80 -0.64
CA SER A 659 9.94 19.48 0.51
C SER A 659 9.91 18.70 1.84
N PHE A 660 8.90 17.85 2.05
CA PHE A 660 8.65 17.27 3.37
C PHE A 660 8.16 15.82 3.27
N GLN A 661 8.77 14.94 4.07
CA GLN A 661 8.42 13.53 4.13
C GLN A 661 8.24 13.06 5.56
N HIS A 662 7.05 12.58 5.91
CA HIS A 662 6.84 11.89 7.18
C HIS A 662 7.21 10.41 7.04
N ILE A 663 8.19 9.91 7.80
CA ILE A 663 8.78 8.57 7.60
C ILE A 663 7.79 7.42 7.78
N ARG A 664 6.76 7.60 8.60
CA ARG A 664 5.72 6.56 8.81
C ARG A 664 4.71 6.45 7.67
N ASN A 665 4.57 7.47 6.82
CA ASN A 665 3.60 7.49 5.74
C ASN A 665 4.01 8.49 4.65
N TYR A 666 4.69 7.98 3.63
CA TYR A 666 5.15 8.76 2.49
C TYR A 666 4.66 8.12 1.17
N GLN A 667 4.49 8.95 0.15
CA GLN A 667 3.98 8.54 -1.16
C GLN A 667 5.02 8.76 -2.28
N TRP A 668 6.05 9.55 -1.99
CA TRP A 668 7.16 9.87 -2.88
C TRP A 668 8.48 9.83 -2.10
N THR A 669 9.58 9.60 -2.80
CA THR A 669 10.96 9.76 -2.31
C THR A 669 11.88 10.18 -3.48
N PRO A 670 13.08 10.69 -3.22
CA PRO A 670 13.55 11.26 -1.97
C PRO A 670 12.96 12.66 -1.73
N ASP A 671 13.16 13.20 -0.53
CA ASP A 671 12.64 14.49 -0.11
C ASP A 671 13.71 15.30 0.63
N ILE A 672 13.63 16.64 0.57
CA ILE A 672 14.68 17.51 1.13
C ILE A 672 14.75 17.43 2.67
N ILE A 673 13.62 17.29 3.35
CA ILE A 673 13.51 17.10 4.81
C ILE A 673 12.63 15.89 5.11
N THR A 674 13.20 14.89 5.78
CA THR A 674 12.46 13.73 6.30
C THR A 674 12.30 13.86 7.81
N TYR A 675 11.13 13.52 8.35
CA TYR A 675 10.82 13.68 9.77
C TYR A 675 9.89 12.59 10.33
N ASP A 676 9.88 12.46 11.65
CA ASP A 676 8.84 11.80 12.44
C ASP A 676 8.24 12.79 13.45
N ALA A 677 7.41 12.32 14.39
CA ALA A 677 6.76 13.18 15.38
C ALA A 677 7.72 14.03 16.24
N MET A 678 8.99 13.62 16.39
CA MET A 678 9.94 14.23 17.33
C MET A 678 11.30 14.60 16.70
N ARG A 679 11.61 14.07 15.51
CA ARG A 679 12.93 14.19 14.88
C ARG A 679 12.78 14.63 13.43
N MET A 680 13.76 15.36 12.94
CA MET A 680 13.91 15.68 11.51
C MET A 680 15.36 15.47 11.07
N VAL A 681 15.55 15.18 9.79
CA VAL A 681 16.86 15.09 9.14
C VAL A 681 16.90 16.00 7.92
N LYS A 682 17.98 16.77 7.83
CA LYS A 682 18.33 17.58 6.67
C LYS A 682 19.12 16.70 5.70
N SER A 683 18.59 16.52 4.50
CA SER A 683 19.24 15.72 3.45
C SER A 683 20.54 16.35 2.94
N THR A 684 21.28 15.62 2.10
CA THR A 684 22.42 16.20 1.36
C THR A 684 21.96 17.33 0.43
N SER A 685 20.84 17.15 -0.27
CA SER A 685 20.24 18.16 -1.14
C SER A 685 19.79 19.40 -0.36
N TYR A 686 19.29 19.26 0.87
CA TYR A 686 19.00 20.41 1.76
C TYR A 686 20.22 21.31 1.90
N TYR A 687 21.38 20.70 2.17
CA TYR A 687 22.61 21.46 2.37
C TYR A 687 23.10 22.12 1.08
N VAL A 688 22.88 21.51 -0.08
CA VAL A 688 23.16 22.16 -1.37
C VAL A 688 22.26 23.38 -1.57
N GLN A 689 20.94 23.25 -1.36
CA GLN A 689 20.01 24.38 -1.44
C GLN A 689 20.40 25.50 -0.47
N GLN A 690 20.77 25.17 0.76
CA GLN A 690 21.25 26.12 1.76
C GLN A 690 22.54 26.81 1.32
N MET A 691 23.54 26.05 0.84
CA MET A 691 24.82 26.60 0.41
C MET A 691 24.66 27.54 -0.79
N PHE A 692 23.80 27.23 -1.75
CA PHE A 692 23.56 28.11 -2.90
C PHE A 692 22.77 29.36 -2.53
N SER A 693 21.72 29.22 -1.71
CA SER A 693 20.83 30.34 -1.32
C SER A 693 21.51 31.35 -0.39
N LEU A 694 22.30 30.89 0.59
CA LEU A 694 23.00 31.78 1.53
C LEU A 694 24.24 32.46 0.93
N ASN A 695 24.74 31.99 -0.22
CA ASN A 695 25.92 32.54 -0.88
C ASN A 695 25.58 33.07 -2.28
N LYS A 696 24.47 33.80 -2.39
CA LYS A 696 23.99 34.34 -3.66
C LYS A 696 24.61 35.72 -3.92
N GLY A 697 25.29 35.87 -5.06
CA GLY A 697 25.73 37.17 -5.54
C GLY A 697 24.57 38.01 -6.07
N THR A 698 24.81 39.32 -6.15
CA THR A 698 23.94 40.30 -6.82
C THR A 698 24.12 40.32 -8.33
N HIS A 699 25.30 39.90 -8.82
CA HIS A 699 25.66 39.87 -10.23
C HIS A 699 26.40 38.56 -10.53
N VAL A 700 26.07 37.89 -11.63
CA VAL A 700 26.84 36.75 -12.13
C VAL A 700 28.13 37.25 -12.77
N LEU A 701 29.23 36.54 -12.55
CA LEU A 701 30.54 36.85 -13.13
C LEU A 701 30.86 35.90 -14.28
N SER A 702 31.44 36.45 -15.34
CA SER A 702 32.03 35.66 -16.42
C SER A 702 33.33 35.00 -15.94
N THR A 703 33.56 33.74 -16.34
CA THR A 703 34.83 33.02 -16.09
C THR A 703 35.52 32.69 -17.40
N VAL A 704 36.85 32.59 -17.38
CA VAL A 704 37.66 32.17 -18.53
C VAL A 704 38.59 31.02 -18.11
N PRO A 705 38.44 29.81 -18.69
CA PRO A 705 37.38 29.42 -19.63
C PRO A 705 35.98 29.48 -18.99
N ALA A 706 34.95 29.59 -19.82
CA ALA A 706 33.58 29.35 -19.38
C ALA A 706 33.40 27.86 -19.06
N PRO A 707 32.54 27.48 -18.11
CA PRO A 707 32.20 26.07 -17.91
C PRO A 707 31.61 25.50 -19.21
N SER A 708 31.99 24.27 -19.57
CA SER A 708 31.48 23.58 -20.77
C SER A 708 31.52 22.06 -20.57
N THR A 709 31.09 21.31 -21.58
CA THR A 709 31.22 19.84 -21.57
C THR A 709 32.67 19.36 -21.42
N ASP A 710 33.66 20.18 -21.79
CA ASP A 710 35.09 19.86 -21.68
C ASP A 710 35.63 20.03 -20.25
N THR A 711 34.86 20.67 -19.37
CA THR A 711 35.27 20.95 -17.99
C THR A 711 34.74 19.93 -16.99
N VAL A 712 33.90 19.00 -17.45
CA VAL A 712 33.39 17.86 -16.68
C VAL A 712 34.57 17.02 -16.15
N PRO A 713 34.59 16.65 -14.86
CA PRO A 713 33.47 16.64 -13.92
C PRO A 713 33.37 17.87 -13.00
N LEU A 714 34.04 18.98 -13.32
CA LEU A 714 33.88 20.25 -12.60
C LEU A 714 32.85 21.15 -13.28
N PHE A 715 31.91 21.63 -12.47
CA PHE A 715 30.88 22.60 -12.85
C PHE A 715 30.99 23.78 -11.91
N TRP A 716 30.89 25.01 -12.42
CA TRP A 716 30.98 26.20 -11.58
C TRP A 716 30.12 27.37 -12.04
N ALA A 717 29.78 28.21 -11.07
CA ALA A 717 29.24 29.54 -11.28
C ALA A 717 29.97 30.50 -10.32
N ALA A 718 30.30 31.68 -10.83
CA ALA A 718 30.87 32.76 -10.05
C ALA A 718 29.86 33.90 -9.96
N SER A 719 29.74 34.51 -8.79
CA SER A 719 28.87 35.67 -8.59
C SER A 719 29.48 36.65 -7.59
N TYR A 720 29.20 37.93 -7.76
CA TYR A 720 29.66 39.01 -6.88
C TYR A 720 28.48 39.61 -6.13
N ASN A 721 28.65 39.77 -4.83
CA ASN A 721 27.71 40.49 -3.98
C ASN A 721 28.25 41.91 -3.71
N ASN A 722 27.57 42.91 -4.26
CA ASN A 722 27.94 44.32 -4.14
C ASN A 722 27.59 44.95 -2.78
N GLU A 723 26.82 44.27 -1.93
CA GLU A 723 26.51 44.71 -0.57
C GLU A 723 27.59 44.26 0.41
N THR A 724 28.25 43.13 0.13
CA THR A 724 29.26 42.53 1.04
C THR A 724 30.68 42.54 0.47
N ASP A 725 30.87 42.96 -0.78
CA ASP A 725 32.14 42.90 -1.51
C ASP A 725 32.77 41.50 -1.57
N VAL A 726 31.92 40.49 -1.71
CA VAL A 726 32.34 39.08 -1.76
C VAL A 726 32.13 38.51 -3.15
N VAL A 727 33.16 37.87 -3.68
CA VAL A 727 33.06 36.97 -4.81
C VAL A 727 32.80 35.56 -4.28
N PHE A 728 31.68 34.98 -4.71
CA PHE A 728 31.36 33.58 -4.51
C PHE A 728 31.79 32.78 -5.73
N LEU A 729 32.53 31.69 -5.52
CA LEU A 729 32.78 30.67 -6.53
C LEU A 729 32.17 29.36 -6.04
N LYS A 730 31.06 28.96 -6.64
CA LYS A 730 30.36 27.71 -6.35
C LYS A 730 30.83 26.66 -7.33
N VAL A 731 31.34 25.54 -6.83
CA VAL A 731 31.90 24.46 -7.63
C VAL A 731 31.29 23.13 -7.21
N SER A 732 30.77 22.38 -8.17
CA SER A 732 30.42 20.97 -8.00
C SER A 732 31.48 20.10 -8.67
N ASN A 733 32.07 19.18 -7.92
CA ASN A 733 32.90 18.11 -8.46
C ASN A 733 32.08 16.81 -8.42
N THR A 734 31.58 16.37 -9.56
CA THR A 734 30.77 15.14 -9.66
C THR A 734 31.63 13.89 -9.88
N GLY A 735 32.96 14.08 -9.98
CA GLY A 735 33.91 13.04 -10.28
C GLY A 735 34.35 12.24 -9.05
N PRO A 736 34.94 11.06 -9.26
CA PRO A 736 35.35 10.17 -8.18
C PRO A 736 36.71 10.52 -7.56
N THR A 737 37.36 11.60 -8.00
CA THR A 737 38.70 12.02 -7.56
C THR A 737 38.73 13.48 -7.18
N ASP A 738 39.60 13.82 -6.23
CA ASP A 738 39.92 15.19 -5.90
C ASP A 738 40.54 15.90 -7.11
N LEU A 739 40.11 17.13 -7.38
CA LEU A 739 40.59 17.93 -8.50
C LEU A 739 41.13 19.27 -8.00
N VAL A 740 42.32 19.65 -8.46
CA VAL A 740 42.96 20.92 -8.11
C VAL A 740 42.68 21.94 -9.22
N ALA A 741 42.10 23.08 -8.86
CA ALA A 741 41.96 24.22 -9.77
C ALA A 741 42.96 25.32 -9.42
N ASN A 742 43.53 25.96 -10.45
CA ASN A 742 44.30 27.19 -10.32
C ASN A 742 43.35 28.35 -10.62
N ILE A 743 43.01 29.13 -9.60
CA ILE A 743 42.00 30.19 -9.68
C ILE A 743 42.72 31.54 -9.77
N PHE A 744 42.32 32.34 -10.75
CA PHE A 744 42.82 33.69 -10.98
C PHE A 744 41.67 34.69 -10.81
N LEU A 745 41.89 35.74 -10.02
CA LEU A 745 40.93 36.78 -9.77
C LEU A 745 41.28 37.99 -10.64
N SER A 746 40.31 38.48 -11.43
CA SER A 746 40.46 39.74 -12.17
C SER A 746 40.59 40.94 -11.22
N THR A 747 39.99 40.83 -10.04
CA THR A 747 40.06 41.81 -8.95
C THR A 747 40.85 41.22 -7.79
N PRO A 748 41.92 41.88 -7.32
CA PRO A 748 42.69 41.38 -6.18
C PRO A 748 41.84 41.22 -4.92
N ALA A 749 42.04 40.11 -4.23
CA ALA A 749 41.51 39.88 -2.89
C ALA A 749 42.11 40.90 -1.90
N THR A 750 41.27 41.39 -1.00
CA THR A 750 41.65 42.37 0.04
C THR A 750 42.09 41.73 1.34
N SER A 751 41.78 40.44 1.54
CA SER A 751 42.14 39.64 2.70
C SER A 751 43.25 38.64 2.36
N LEU A 752 44.10 38.33 3.35
CA LEU A 752 45.08 37.24 3.26
C LEU A 752 44.45 35.84 3.39
N PHE A 753 43.17 35.79 3.74
CA PHE A 753 42.41 34.56 3.95
C PHE A 753 41.07 34.61 3.23
N ALA A 754 40.65 33.47 2.70
CA ALA A 754 39.33 33.23 2.16
C ALA A 754 38.65 32.08 2.93
N SER A 755 37.33 31.98 2.82
CA SER A 755 36.57 30.89 3.41
C SER A 755 36.07 29.92 2.36
N ALA A 756 35.96 28.65 2.74
CA ALA A 756 35.29 27.63 1.97
C ALA A 756 34.23 26.94 2.83
N VAL A 757 33.09 26.64 2.23
CA VAL A 757 32.09 25.73 2.80
C VAL A 757 31.97 24.55 1.85
N SER A 758 32.30 23.35 2.32
CA SER A 758 32.35 22.14 1.49
C SER A 758 31.43 21.06 2.03
N LEU A 759 30.57 20.52 1.17
CA LEU A 759 29.80 19.30 1.38
C LEU A 759 30.52 18.15 0.67
N SER A 760 31.10 17.23 1.44
CA SER A 760 31.83 16.06 0.93
C SER A 760 31.80 14.94 1.95
N SER A 761 32.28 13.75 1.57
CA SER A 761 32.48 12.66 2.53
C SER A 761 33.48 13.05 3.64
N PRO A 762 33.26 12.69 4.92
CA PRO A 762 34.17 13.01 6.00
C PRO A 762 35.53 12.30 5.80
N PRO A 763 36.66 12.93 6.17
CA PRO A 763 37.99 12.30 6.09
C PRO A 763 38.19 11.09 7.02
N LEU A 764 37.29 10.87 8.00
CA LEU A 764 37.47 9.97 9.16
C LEU A 764 36.50 8.78 9.23
N SER A 765 35.75 8.46 8.15
CA SER A 765 35.05 7.16 8.16
C SER A 765 36.10 6.05 8.12
N LEU A 766 36.18 5.25 9.18
CA LEU A 766 36.99 4.02 9.30
C LEU A 766 36.71 2.95 8.24
N ASP A 767 35.83 3.27 7.29
CA ASP A 767 35.58 2.52 6.07
C ASP A 767 35.64 3.48 4.87
N PRO A 768 36.84 3.93 4.45
CA PRO A 768 36.98 4.65 3.20
C PRO A 768 36.96 3.59 2.09
N VAL A 769 35.79 3.04 1.79
CA VAL A 769 35.64 2.37 0.50
C VAL A 769 35.58 3.48 -0.53
N SER A 770 36.74 3.81 -1.12
CA SER A 770 36.83 4.61 -2.33
C SER A 770 35.75 4.14 -3.31
N GLY A 771 34.81 5.02 -3.68
CA GLY A 771 33.74 4.69 -4.62
C GLY A 771 32.32 4.59 -4.04
N GLN A 772 32.09 4.76 -2.73
CA GLN A 772 30.72 4.90 -2.19
C GLN A 772 30.26 6.37 -2.12
N PHE A 773 29.72 6.88 -3.22
CA PHE A 773 29.18 8.25 -3.33
C PHE A 773 27.69 8.36 -3.00
N ASN A 774 27.03 7.23 -2.69
CA ASN A 774 25.61 7.14 -2.42
C ASN A 774 25.28 7.26 -0.91
N VAL A 775 26.03 8.08 -0.18
CA VAL A 775 25.82 8.30 1.26
C VAL A 775 24.69 9.31 1.47
N SER A 776 23.77 9.01 2.38
CA SER A 776 22.62 9.86 2.72
C SER A 776 22.64 10.22 4.20
N ASN A 777 21.97 11.31 4.58
CA ASN A 777 21.57 11.51 5.96
C ASN A 777 20.21 10.81 6.18
N THR A 778 20.11 10.00 7.23
CA THR A 778 18.85 9.31 7.62
C THR A 778 18.44 9.73 9.03
N LEU A 779 17.24 9.37 9.48
CA LEU A 779 16.83 9.63 10.87
C LEU A 779 17.73 8.96 11.91
N GLU A 780 18.35 7.83 11.57
CA GLU A 780 19.30 7.10 12.43
C GLU A 780 20.69 7.74 12.41
N LYS A 781 21.08 8.31 11.27
CA LYS A 781 22.38 8.97 11.08
C LYS A 781 22.17 10.34 10.43
N PRO A 782 21.68 11.35 11.17
CA PRO A 782 21.22 12.61 10.59
C PRO A 782 22.34 13.54 10.11
N HIS A 783 23.59 13.27 10.50
CA HIS A 783 24.75 14.13 10.25
C HIS A 783 25.91 13.39 9.57
N GLN A 784 25.64 12.42 8.68
CA GLN A 784 26.71 11.72 7.96
C GLN A 784 27.44 12.65 6.98
N ILE A 785 26.68 13.48 6.29
CA ILE A 785 27.14 14.42 5.28
C ILE A 785 26.58 15.80 5.64
N ILE A 786 27.44 16.66 6.17
CA ILE A 786 27.12 18.03 6.56
C ILE A 786 28.16 19.00 5.98
N PRO A 787 27.82 20.26 5.68
CA PRO A 787 28.78 21.26 5.26
C PRO A 787 29.85 21.49 6.31
N VAL A 788 31.11 21.55 5.88
CA VAL A 788 32.26 21.89 6.71
C VAL A 788 32.82 23.22 6.26
N SER A 789 32.83 24.19 7.16
CA SER A 789 33.47 25.49 6.94
C SER A 789 34.95 25.44 7.27
N THR A 790 35.79 25.95 6.37
CA THR A 790 37.23 26.09 6.56
C THR A 790 37.70 27.47 6.11
N THR A 791 38.89 27.85 6.55
CA THR A 791 39.59 29.06 6.11
C THR A 791 40.91 28.63 5.49
N PHE A 792 41.30 29.25 4.38
CA PHE A 792 42.56 28.98 3.70
C PHE A 792 43.28 30.28 3.37
N ALA A 793 44.61 30.21 3.32
CA ALA A 793 45.45 31.36 3.02
C ALA A 793 45.48 31.63 1.51
N LEU A 794 45.51 32.92 1.16
CA LEU A 794 45.72 33.41 -0.20
C LEU A 794 47.19 33.84 -0.33
N PRO A 795 48.07 33.01 -0.92
CA PRO A 795 49.49 33.34 -1.03
C PRO A 795 49.76 34.52 -1.96
N PHE A 796 48.82 34.79 -2.89
CA PHE A 796 48.81 35.96 -3.76
C PHE A 796 47.41 36.57 -3.72
N SER A 797 47.31 37.88 -3.90
CA SER A 797 46.02 38.58 -3.92
C SER A 797 45.22 38.29 -5.20
N ASP A 798 45.87 37.88 -6.28
CA ASP A 798 45.25 37.69 -7.61
C ASP A 798 45.12 36.21 -8.01
N ARG A 799 45.66 35.27 -7.23
CA ARG A 799 45.60 33.84 -7.56
C ARG A 799 45.80 32.91 -6.36
N PHE A 800 45.18 31.74 -6.44
CA PHE A 800 45.37 30.66 -5.47
C PHE A 800 45.00 29.30 -6.09
N ASN A 801 45.44 28.23 -5.44
CA ASN A 801 45.05 26.87 -5.80
C ASN A 801 44.07 26.34 -4.77
N TYR A 802 43.05 25.61 -5.21
CA TYR A 802 42.10 24.96 -4.32
C TYR A 802 41.85 23.52 -4.78
N THR A 803 41.81 22.59 -3.82
CA THR A 803 41.49 21.18 -4.06
C THR A 803 40.01 20.96 -3.77
N PHE A 804 39.24 20.63 -4.80
CA PHE A 804 37.84 20.24 -4.68
C PHE A 804 37.75 18.73 -4.46
N PRO A 805 37.23 18.25 -3.31
CA PRO A 805 37.14 16.83 -3.03
C PRO A 805 36.30 16.07 -4.06
N ALA A 806 36.53 14.76 -4.22
CA ALA A 806 35.67 13.88 -4.98
C ALA A 806 34.19 13.95 -4.52
N SER A 807 33.24 13.91 -5.47
CA SER A 807 31.79 13.98 -5.23
C SER A 807 31.43 15.06 -4.19
N SER A 808 31.74 16.32 -4.48
CA SER A 808 31.59 17.42 -3.52
C SER A 808 30.92 18.65 -4.11
N VAL A 809 30.39 19.47 -3.21
CA VAL A 809 29.91 20.82 -3.51
C VAL A 809 30.66 21.77 -2.61
N THR A 810 31.36 22.74 -3.20
CA THR A 810 32.16 23.73 -2.47
C THR A 810 31.71 25.14 -2.86
N VAL A 811 31.53 26.00 -1.86
CA VAL A 811 31.41 27.44 -2.06
C VAL A 811 32.64 28.11 -1.48
N LEU A 812 33.41 28.79 -2.33
CA LEU A 812 34.48 29.68 -1.91
C LEU A 812 33.94 31.11 -1.79
N SER A 813 34.36 31.82 -0.75
CA SER A 813 34.02 33.23 -0.54
C SER A 813 35.32 34.02 -0.42
N VAL A 814 35.52 34.96 -1.34
CA VAL A 814 36.73 35.79 -1.40
C VAL A 814 36.32 37.25 -1.35
N MET A 815 36.82 37.98 -0.35
CA MET A 815 36.59 39.42 -0.24
C MET A 815 37.48 40.17 -1.23
N VAL A 816 36.88 41.09 -1.98
CA VAL A 816 37.55 41.92 -3.00
C VAL A 816 37.37 43.41 -2.69
N ALA A 817 38.00 44.29 -3.46
CA ALA A 817 37.87 45.74 -3.25
C ALA A 817 36.50 46.25 -3.72
N GLU A 818 35.94 47.21 -2.97
CA GLU A 818 34.66 47.87 -3.26
C GLU A 818 34.63 48.43 -4.69
N GLY A 819 33.58 48.11 -5.45
CA GLY A 819 33.36 48.63 -6.80
C GLY A 819 34.39 48.21 -7.86
N ALA A 820 35.28 47.26 -7.55
CA ALA A 820 36.36 46.86 -8.46
C ALA A 820 35.93 45.81 -9.50
N VAL A 821 34.76 45.20 -9.33
CA VAL A 821 34.20 44.23 -10.28
C VAL A 821 33.33 44.95 -11.30
N ASN A 822 33.90 45.30 -12.45
CA ASN A 822 33.11 45.72 -13.61
C ASN A 822 32.32 44.50 -14.11
N THR A 823 30.99 44.61 -14.04
CA THR A 823 29.99 43.60 -14.44
C THR A 823 30.08 43.23 -15.91
#